data_AF-A0A1I7EAP5-F1
#
_entry.id   AF-A0A1I7EAP5-F1
#
_cell.length_a   1.000
_cell.length_b   1.000
_cell.length_c   1.000
_cell.angle_alpha   90.00
_cell.angle_beta   90.00
_cell.angle_gamma   90.00
#
_symmetry.space_group_name_H-M   'P 1'
#
loop_
_entity.id
_entity.type
_entity.pdbx_description
1 polymer ?
#
loop_
_entity_poly.entity_id
_entity_poly.type
_entity_poly.pdbx_seq_one_letter_code
_entity_poly.pdbx_strand_id
1 'polypeptide(L)'
;MAPDIKLYDEEVVLRLFQELSWIKAEAPDRALVLFEASSVDPESARSCLEKLINEGWICEGWHRLTVSYDVARAAEQAFPPLSPFRNWLDARYRTDWRWDARSNDDDRVEQIVNQVLSGATRPAHIACLSPDWVSARLWDRKDAGPDDQSMRLLWWVQRWMDLGYPEVSRDAWSSADSEAFQAAALSVSVDESHHRGWDEYRKLLLQLVAHVSNRDPADFSEYVDAVPKTLVGRVAWLDNNRIERVSLAIGEATHFSLALMRILCRMAEQQEGVAAPHPTFATLVDFGMLHPEVLGAITGECHDYPRLLADLLMHPPSSPLACKIIAAWRHIPESWERDLFQAEAERSTCEAFTDAVDVMVHWLEQGSVPPAEVAAVYWWLHGRRDGGNSAVVSVAEELLQIFRARLKHVDPALMVSMADALIEAAVGQPVESAYFVAALDFVDVFKIEGVNPEVLTLAYVLSIQRRSPMLSVSGISSSAAATLCRLASRTGNYRVFLNPFDFRQQLREAEEETATLFLLIKELSDSVRAHIRILSRAVASIDESVPKEIVDALANAIRIGALAHREKGKVPAFAPGYEAPGPWSQRDGSIAADLGAAITKLDDSSLEKVLVQVLETDEPGFLAQLSSASPPLLRRRFERRIDALVPEEAAELWSIVDLQKRIEDLLNGGFAGAAALFMTIETSATTLGPGRGRETMRLRFALHLAFMQEDWKTIDAVVLPEKVQQMDQQSLMDLISFYQALSHVKRPGGNLDQAVTMLEALHRQNPQVQSYATNLFAAKLSRVMGGDAFAILTGAKLREGIELLSEYERLSGRSVTGADAHSLGSNKALLLLAVGRPDDAHVLLRAEYAQRATVQIAAYDAVALVRVGRHDEALELLTNAATAFGTTPLLDEVRHFIGASVGPMPKPATGVALSDGSAESEWSAAGAGEAPFTWDISPDKFHSLMVTSVSGASAGLMSLMLPALSHANLDENGLSTVMRELLSGRLQKFGWSVPDQSLGGQTVAGNPGERDLVIKHGNFELSVIEAVICNGNAKHAINRRELVSHLNKLFGYGLCRIFFHLTYCFDSVVVDTIEVLKDIAANEVFDGAKFKDIDDMLSFDSRPDGFAAHYVVDKRTVTVVFLALNLGQRTQKDAMVEAARRKRKTTGGNAPHLAEGETPDNI
;
A
#
# COMPACT_ATOMS: atom_id res chain seq x y z
N MET A 1 25.73 -29.65 -11.00
CA MET A 1 26.57 -30.10 -9.87
C MET A 1 27.30 -28.87 -9.39
N ALA A 2 27.11 -28.46 -8.14
CA ALA A 2 27.91 -27.39 -7.56
C ALA A 2 29.38 -27.88 -7.49
N PRO A 3 30.37 -27.05 -7.88
CA PRO A 3 31.78 -27.44 -7.75
C PRO A 3 32.14 -27.67 -6.27
N ASP A 4 32.97 -28.67 -5.99
CA ASP A 4 33.51 -28.93 -4.64
C ASP A 4 34.36 -27.73 -4.19
N ILE A 5 33.81 -26.87 -3.34
CA ILE A 5 34.54 -25.77 -2.70
C ILE A 5 35.49 -26.37 -1.67
N LYS A 6 36.80 -26.12 -1.80
CA LYS A 6 37.80 -26.56 -0.82
C LYS A 6 38.09 -25.43 0.16
N LEU A 7 38.00 -25.76 1.45
CA LEU A 7 38.31 -24.87 2.55
C LEU A 7 39.81 -24.95 2.90
N TYR A 8 40.47 -23.81 2.99
CA TYR A 8 41.89 -23.68 3.33
C TYR A 8 42.08 -22.75 4.54
N ASP A 9 43.25 -22.84 5.18
CA ASP A 9 43.69 -21.97 6.28
C ASP A 9 43.84 -20.51 5.81
N GLU A 10 43.45 -19.56 6.66
CA GLU A 10 43.42 -18.13 6.32
C GLU A 10 44.80 -17.56 5.94
N GLU A 11 45.89 -17.99 6.59
CA GLU A 11 47.25 -17.52 6.26
C GLU A 11 47.73 -18.12 4.93
N VAL A 12 47.32 -19.35 4.61
CA VAL A 12 47.59 -19.95 3.29
C VAL A 12 46.85 -19.19 2.19
N VAL A 13 45.59 -18.83 2.42
CA VAL A 13 44.78 -18.03 1.47
C VAL A 13 45.32 -16.60 1.34
N LEU A 14 45.73 -15.97 2.43
CA LEU A 14 46.36 -14.65 2.41
C LEU A 14 47.63 -14.65 1.56
N ARG A 15 48.56 -15.59 1.83
CA ARG A 15 49.81 -15.73 1.05
C ARG A 15 49.54 -16.03 -0.42
N LEU A 16 48.57 -16.92 -0.69
CA LEU A 16 48.14 -17.20 -2.06
C LEU A 16 47.75 -15.93 -2.79
N PHE A 17 46.87 -15.09 -2.21
CA PHE A 17 46.41 -13.85 -2.85
C PHE A 17 47.47 -12.72 -2.87
N GLN A 18 48.51 -12.81 -2.02
CA GLN A 18 49.68 -11.94 -2.07
C GLN A 18 50.63 -12.27 -3.24
N GLU A 19 50.78 -13.55 -3.58
CA GLU A 19 51.70 -14.02 -4.64
C GLU A 19 51.01 -14.29 -5.99
N LEU A 20 49.70 -14.48 -5.99
CA LEU A 20 48.93 -14.69 -7.21
C LEU A 20 48.55 -13.35 -7.83
N SER A 21 48.95 -13.16 -9.10
CA SER A 21 48.56 -12.01 -9.88
C SER A 21 47.87 -12.42 -11.18
N TRP A 22 47.03 -11.53 -11.70
CA TRP A 22 46.35 -11.76 -12.95
C TRP A 22 46.02 -10.47 -13.66
N ILE A 23 45.92 -10.55 -14.98
CA ILE A 23 45.48 -9.44 -15.83
C ILE A 23 44.34 -9.98 -16.70
N LYS A 24 43.17 -9.32 -16.64
CA LYS A 24 42.03 -9.62 -17.51
C LYS A 24 42.20 -8.91 -18.85
N ALA A 25 41.66 -9.51 -19.92
CA ALA A 25 41.59 -8.86 -21.23
C ALA A 25 40.73 -7.59 -21.24
N GLU A 26 39.86 -7.41 -20.24
CA GLU A 26 39.10 -6.18 -19.98
C GLU A 26 39.96 -5.02 -19.46
N ALA A 27 41.21 -5.24 -19.02
CA ALA A 27 42.08 -4.15 -18.58
C ALA A 27 42.53 -3.31 -19.79
N PRO A 28 42.48 -1.96 -19.74
CA PRO A 28 42.78 -1.10 -20.89
C PRO A 28 44.11 -1.41 -21.58
N ASP A 29 45.21 -1.57 -20.81
CA ASP A 29 46.52 -1.89 -21.36
C ASP A 29 46.54 -3.26 -22.05
N ARG A 30 45.83 -4.25 -21.48
CA ARG A 30 45.77 -5.60 -22.05
C ARG A 30 44.89 -5.62 -23.30
N ALA A 31 43.78 -4.89 -23.28
CA ALA A 31 42.92 -4.70 -24.45
C ALA A 31 43.71 -4.06 -25.59
N LEU A 32 44.48 -3.01 -25.31
CA LEU A 32 45.33 -2.36 -26.32
C LEU A 32 46.33 -3.34 -26.95
N VAL A 33 47.02 -4.15 -26.15
CA VAL A 33 47.94 -5.19 -26.67
C VAL A 33 47.21 -6.21 -27.56
N LEU A 34 45.99 -6.61 -27.23
CA LEU A 34 45.18 -7.53 -28.04
C LEU A 34 44.70 -6.87 -29.35
N PHE A 35 44.38 -5.58 -29.31
CA PHE A 35 44.04 -4.79 -30.47
C PHE A 35 45.25 -4.61 -31.39
N GLU A 36 46.43 -4.25 -30.86
CA GLU A 36 47.68 -4.12 -31.60
C GLU A 36 48.07 -5.44 -32.28
N ALA A 37 47.95 -6.57 -31.58
CA ALA A 37 48.25 -7.89 -32.12
C ALA A 37 47.32 -8.31 -33.28
N SER A 38 46.13 -7.71 -33.36
CA SER A 38 45.12 -7.99 -34.38
C SER A 38 45.04 -6.93 -35.47
N SER A 39 45.79 -5.83 -35.35
CA SER A 39 45.75 -4.69 -36.27
C SER A 39 46.85 -4.79 -37.32
N VAL A 40 46.55 -4.36 -38.55
CA VAL A 40 47.54 -4.31 -39.65
C VAL A 40 48.58 -3.20 -39.42
N ASP A 41 48.18 -2.14 -38.69
CA ASP A 41 49.03 -1.02 -38.26
C ASP A 41 48.89 -0.81 -36.74
N PRO A 42 49.92 -1.16 -35.95
CA PRO A 42 49.91 -1.00 -34.50
C PRO A 42 49.73 0.45 -34.03
N GLU A 43 50.24 1.45 -34.76
CA GLU A 43 50.09 2.86 -34.36
C GLU A 43 48.62 3.33 -34.46
N SER A 44 47.82 2.68 -35.32
CA SER A 44 46.38 2.96 -35.47
C SER A 44 45.49 2.29 -34.41
N ALA A 45 46.00 1.29 -33.69
CA ALA A 45 45.21 0.45 -32.78
C ALA A 45 44.65 1.24 -31.58
N ARG A 46 45.46 2.14 -30.99
CA ARG A 46 45.01 3.03 -29.91
C ARG A 46 43.88 3.96 -30.37
N SER A 47 44.06 4.60 -31.52
CA SER A 47 43.02 5.47 -32.09
C SER A 47 41.74 4.71 -32.41
N CYS A 48 41.85 3.44 -32.86
CA CYS A 48 40.71 2.57 -33.07
C CYS A 48 39.97 2.24 -31.76
N LEU A 49 40.71 1.92 -30.69
CA LEU A 49 40.11 1.62 -29.38
C LEU A 49 39.42 2.86 -28.79
N GLU A 50 40.07 4.02 -28.82
CA GLU A 50 39.49 5.30 -28.40
C GLU A 50 38.25 5.64 -29.21
N LYS A 51 38.25 5.37 -30.52
CA LYS A 51 37.08 5.58 -31.38
C LYS A 51 35.91 4.70 -30.96
N LEU A 52 36.14 3.42 -30.67
CA LEU A 52 35.09 2.50 -30.23
C LEU A 52 34.49 2.91 -28.87
N ILE A 53 35.32 3.43 -27.96
CA ILE A 53 34.85 3.99 -26.68
C ILE A 53 33.99 5.24 -26.94
N ASN A 54 34.48 6.19 -27.75
CA ASN A 54 33.77 7.43 -28.07
C ASN A 54 32.45 7.22 -28.83
N GLU A 55 32.38 6.15 -29.63
CA GLU A 55 31.18 5.76 -30.37
C GLU A 55 30.20 4.92 -29.52
N GLY A 56 30.55 4.56 -28.28
CA GLY A 56 29.68 3.81 -27.38
C GLY A 56 29.62 2.30 -27.66
N TRP A 57 30.57 1.76 -28.42
CA TRP A 57 30.72 0.31 -28.60
C TRP A 57 31.37 -0.37 -27.39
N ILE A 58 32.21 0.37 -26.66
CA ILE A 58 32.90 -0.08 -25.45
C ILE A 58 32.63 0.93 -24.33
N CYS A 59 32.22 0.42 -23.17
CA CYS A 59 32.11 1.21 -21.95
C CYS A 59 33.43 1.15 -21.17
N GLU A 60 33.92 2.30 -20.75
CA GLU A 60 35.12 2.45 -19.92
C GLU A 60 34.76 2.90 -18.50
N GLY A 61 35.46 2.33 -17.52
CA GLY A 61 35.48 2.74 -16.11
C GLY A 61 36.87 2.52 -15.51
N TRP A 62 37.02 2.67 -14.18
CA TRP A 62 38.31 2.58 -13.49
C TRP A 62 39.05 1.25 -13.76
N HIS A 63 40.08 1.32 -14.61
CA HIS A 63 40.88 0.18 -15.11
C HIS A 63 40.08 -0.99 -15.71
N ARG A 64 38.90 -0.72 -16.31
CA ARG A 64 38.05 -1.76 -16.88
C ARG A 64 37.31 -1.30 -18.14
N LEU A 65 37.34 -2.14 -19.17
CA LEU A 65 36.56 -2.01 -20.40
C LEU A 65 35.51 -3.13 -20.46
N THR A 66 34.27 -2.78 -20.79
CA THR A 66 33.16 -3.74 -20.89
C THR A 66 32.32 -3.48 -22.14
N VAL A 67 31.58 -4.51 -22.56
CA VAL A 67 30.57 -4.41 -23.62
C VAL A 67 29.36 -5.19 -23.18
N SER A 68 28.18 -4.57 -23.27
CA SER A 68 26.92 -5.24 -22.94
C SER A 68 26.67 -6.43 -23.85
N TYR A 69 25.93 -7.42 -23.38
CA TYR A 69 25.59 -8.59 -24.20
C TYR A 69 24.91 -8.20 -25.52
N ASP A 70 23.97 -7.26 -25.49
CA ASP A 70 23.22 -6.85 -26.69
C ASP A 70 24.08 -6.06 -27.67
N VAL A 71 24.98 -5.21 -27.17
CA VAL A 71 25.93 -4.47 -28.01
C VAL A 71 27.00 -5.40 -28.58
N ALA A 72 27.46 -6.39 -27.81
CA ALA A 72 28.35 -7.43 -28.33
C ALA A 72 27.67 -8.21 -29.47
N ARG A 73 26.37 -8.54 -29.32
CA ARG A 73 25.54 -9.16 -30.36
C ARG A 73 25.31 -8.27 -31.57
N ALA A 74 25.21 -6.95 -31.40
CA ALA A 74 25.15 -6.00 -32.51
C ALA A 74 26.51 -5.90 -33.23
N ALA A 75 27.61 -5.92 -32.50
CA ALA A 75 28.96 -5.92 -33.05
C ALA A 75 29.21 -7.17 -33.93
N GLU A 76 28.70 -8.34 -33.50
CA GLU A 76 27.99 -9.36 -34.30
C GLU A 76 27.86 -9.20 -35.82
N GLN A 77 27.24 -8.09 -36.17
CA GLN A 77 26.68 -7.86 -37.48
C GLN A 77 27.35 -6.65 -38.11
N ALA A 78 27.76 -5.68 -37.29
CA ALA A 78 28.39 -4.44 -37.73
C ALA A 78 29.87 -4.59 -38.10
N PHE A 79 30.61 -5.51 -37.46
CA PHE A 79 32.06 -5.65 -37.65
C PHE A 79 32.46 -6.97 -38.31
N PRO A 80 33.46 -6.96 -39.22
CA PRO A 80 34.01 -8.17 -39.80
C PRO A 80 34.55 -9.16 -38.75
N PRO A 81 34.44 -10.48 -38.97
CA PRO A 81 34.87 -11.51 -38.01
C PRO A 81 36.33 -11.41 -37.57
N LEU A 82 37.22 -10.89 -38.43
CA LEU A 82 38.66 -10.76 -38.16
C LEU A 82 39.09 -9.35 -37.73
N SER A 83 38.14 -8.47 -37.41
CA SER A 83 38.47 -7.12 -36.95
C SER A 83 39.07 -7.16 -35.53
N PRO A 84 39.96 -6.21 -35.18
CA PRO A 84 40.55 -6.13 -33.83
C PRO A 84 39.51 -6.13 -32.70
N PHE A 85 38.38 -5.43 -32.92
CA PHE A 85 37.29 -5.38 -31.96
C PHE A 85 36.63 -6.75 -31.73
N ARG A 86 36.41 -7.55 -32.79
CA ARG A 86 35.85 -8.90 -32.65
C ARG A 86 36.80 -9.86 -31.95
N ASN A 87 38.07 -9.82 -32.30
CA ASN A 87 39.07 -10.65 -31.64
C ASN A 87 39.17 -10.34 -30.14
N TRP A 88 39.10 -9.05 -29.78
CA TRP A 88 39.05 -8.65 -28.37
C TRP A 88 37.74 -9.09 -27.70
N LEU A 89 36.59 -8.91 -28.35
CA LEU A 89 35.29 -9.37 -27.80
C LEU A 89 35.34 -10.86 -27.47
N ASP A 90 35.86 -11.72 -28.35
CA ASP A 90 35.97 -13.16 -28.08
C ASP A 90 36.98 -13.51 -26.97
N ALA A 91 37.95 -12.62 -26.73
CA ALA A 91 38.97 -12.78 -25.71
C ALA A 91 38.65 -12.07 -24.38
N ARG A 92 37.61 -11.24 -24.30
CA ARG A 92 37.39 -10.28 -23.20
C ARG A 92 37.32 -10.92 -21.81
N TYR A 93 36.75 -12.13 -21.70
CA TYR A 93 36.66 -12.84 -20.42
C TYR A 93 37.89 -13.72 -20.10
N ARG A 94 38.96 -13.63 -20.89
CA ARG A 94 40.21 -14.35 -20.60
C ARG A 94 40.98 -13.65 -19.49
N THR A 95 41.52 -14.46 -18.58
CA THR A 95 42.36 -14.03 -17.48
C THR A 95 43.71 -14.71 -17.61
N ASP A 96 44.78 -13.90 -17.66
CA ASP A 96 46.15 -14.39 -17.67
C ASP A 96 46.68 -14.41 -16.23
N TRP A 97 46.80 -15.60 -15.66
CA TRP A 97 47.30 -15.82 -14.30
C TRP A 97 48.84 -15.88 -14.27
N ARG A 98 49.43 -15.33 -13.22
CA ARG A 98 50.87 -15.29 -12.97
C ARG A 98 51.15 -15.57 -11.49
N TRP A 99 52.29 -16.19 -11.23
CA TRP A 99 52.79 -16.41 -9.89
C TRP A 99 54.03 -15.56 -9.66
N ASP A 100 53.89 -14.55 -8.82
CA ASP A 100 54.96 -13.66 -8.39
C ASP A 100 55.53 -14.22 -7.08
N ALA A 101 56.20 -15.37 -7.15
CA ALA A 101 56.73 -16.08 -5.99
C ALA A 101 57.64 -15.15 -5.15
N ARG A 102 57.26 -14.90 -3.89
CA ARG A 102 57.96 -13.97 -2.97
C ARG A 102 58.66 -14.72 -1.84
N SER A 103 58.22 -15.93 -1.48
CA SER A 103 58.94 -16.82 -0.57
C SER A 103 58.81 -18.31 -0.95
N ASN A 104 59.92 -19.05 -0.89
CA ASN A 104 60.07 -20.40 -1.47
C ASN A 104 59.72 -21.56 -0.50
N ASP A 105 58.97 -21.32 0.58
CA ASP A 105 58.93 -22.24 1.74
C ASP A 105 57.53 -22.80 2.11
N ASP A 106 56.50 -22.65 1.26
CA ASP A 106 55.19 -23.28 1.51
C ASP A 106 54.70 -24.11 0.31
N ASP A 107 55.03 -25.41 0.34
CA ASP A 107 54.61 -26.42 -0.64
C ASP A 107 53.09 -26.41 -0.90
N ARG A 108 52.27 -25.94 0.05
CA ARG A 108 50.81 -25.88 -0.08
C ARG A 108 50.36 -24.74 -0.99
N VAL A 109 50.97 -23.56 -0.88
CA VAL A 109 50.66 -22.40 -1.74
C VAL A 109 51.07 -22.70 -3.17
N GLU A 110 52.27 -23.26 -3.37
CA GLU A 110 52.75 -23.68 -4.69
C GLU A 110 51.81 -24.72 -5.33
N GLN A 111 51.33 -25.70 -4.56
CA GLN A 111 50.38 -26.70 -5.07
C GLN A 111 49.07 -26.05 -5.55
N ILE A 112 48.53 -25.09 -4.80
CA ILE A 112 47.27 -24.40 -5.14
C ILE A 112 47.48 -23.50 -6.36
N VAL A 113 48.57 -22.74 -6.41
CA VAL A 113 48.90 -21.88 -7.56
C VAL A 113 49.05 -22.70 -8.83
N ASN A 114 49.74 -23.84 -8.78
CA ASN A 114 49.88 -24.73 -9.93
C ASN A 114 48.53 -25.30 -10.41
N GLN A 115 47.58 -25.54 -9.49
CA GLN A 115 46.21 -25.92 -9.86
C GLN A 115 45.46 -24.77 -10.55
N VAL A 116 45.68 -23.52 -10.12
CA VAL A 116 45.09 -22.34 -10.77
C VAL A 116 45.68 -22.12 -12.16
N LEU A 117 47.02 -22.14 -12.29
CA LEU A 117 47.73 -21.92 -13.56
C LEU A 117 47.41 -23.01 -14.61
N SER A 118 47.19 -24.25 -14.17
CA SER A 118 46.79 -25.35 -15.06
C SER A 118 45.29 -25.36 -15.38
N GLY A 119 44.49 -24.49 -14.75
CA GLY A 119 43.03 -24.45 -14.89
C GLY A 119 42.29 -25.59 -14.17
N ALA A 120 42.99 -26.39 -13.35
CA ALA A 120 42.41 -27.47 -12.56
C ALA A 120 41.50 -26.94 -11.43
N THR A 121 41.74 -25.72 -10.95
CA THR A 121 40.85 -25.00 -10.04
C THR A 121 40.72 -23.53 -10.45
N ARG A 122 39.70 -22.83 -9.94
CA ARG A 122 39.54 -21.39 -10.09
C ARG A 122 39.72 -20.73 -8.72
N PRO A 123 40.28 -19.50 -8.64
CA PRO A 123 40.41 -18.81 -7.36
C PRO A 123 39.09 -18.60 -6.63
N ALA A 124 37.99 -18.37 -7.35
CA ALA A 124 36.65 -18.32 -6.77
C ALA A 124 36.16 -19.64 -6.13
N HIS A 125 36.88 -20.76 -6.30
CA HIS A 125 36.59 -22.05 -5.64
C HIS A 125 37.48 -22.31 -4.41
N ILE A 126 38.34 -21.35 -4.05
CA ILE A 126 39.23 -21.39 -2.90
C ILE A 126 38.55 -20.59 -1.79
N ALA A 127 38.11 -21.27 -0.73
CA ALA A 127 37.43 -20.65 0.39
C ALA A 127 38.26 -20.76 1.69
N CYS A 128 37.99 -19.87 2.64
CA CYS A 128 38.47 -19.93 4.03
C CYS A 128 37.30 -19.61 4.98
N LEU A 129 37.47 -19.80 6.30
CA LEU A 129 36.41 -19.51 7.26
C LEU A 129 36.21 -18.01 7.48
N SER A 130 37.29 -17.22 7.35
CA SER A 130 37.29 -15.77 7.59
C SER A 130 37.84 -14.98 6.39
N PRO A 131 37.10 -14.91 5.27
CA PRO A 131 37.52 -14.15 4.09
C PRO A 131 37.57 -12.63 4.33
N ASP A 132 36.76 -12.13 5.27
CA ASP A 132 36.80 -10.76 5.80
C ASP A 132 38.17 -10.45 6.42
N TRP A 133 38.68 -11.34 7.28
CA TRP A 133 40.00 -11.22 7.89
C TRP A 133 41.10 -11.19 6.81
N VAL A 134 41.05 -12.11 5.84
CA VAL A 134 42.04 -12.15 4.75
C VAL A 134 42.02 -10.84 3.95
N SER A 135 40.83 -10.34 3.60
CA SER A 135 40.69 -9.08 2.86
C SER A 135 41.26 -7.89 3.64
N ALA A 136 41.04 -7.82 4.96
CA ALA A 136 41.59 -6.76 5.79
C ALA A 136 43.13 -6.82 5.84
N ARG A 137 43.70 -8.03 5.99
CA ARG A 137 45.15 -8.23 6.02
C ARG A 137 45.85 -7.93 4.70
N LEU A 138 45.18 -8.12 3.56
CA LEU A 138 45.71 -7.73 2.25
C LEU A 138 45.96 -6.22 2.16
N TRP A 139 45.18 -5.39 2.88
CA TRP A 139 45.38 -3.95 2.89
C TRP A 139 46.48 -3.50 3.87
N ASP A 140 46.45 -3.98 5.12
CA ASP A 140 47.32 -3.45 6.17
C ASP A 140 48.72 -4.08 6.20
N ARG A 141 48.87 -5.34 5.76
CA ARG A 141 50.18 -5.98 5.59
C ARG A 141 50.77 -5.55 4.26
N LYS A 142 51.60 -4.50 4.30
CA LYS A 142 52.18 -3.88 3.10
C LYS A 142 53.29 -4.69 2.41
N ASP A 143 53.47 -5.95 2.80
CA ASP A 143 54.48 -6.87 2.26
C ASP A 143 54.21 -7.25 0.78
N ALA A 144 52.97 -7.05 0.30
CA ALA A 144 52.55 -7.31 -1.06
C ALA A 144 51.73 -6.19 -1.70
N GLY A 145 51.69 -6.21 -3.04
CA GLY A 145 51.01 -5.20 -3.86
C GLY A 145 51.92 -4.04 -4.32
N PRO A 146 51.38 -3.13 -5.16
CA PRO A 146 52.07 -1.91 -5.61
C PRO A 146 52.32 -0.89 -4.48
N ASP A 147 53.37 -0.06 -4.64
CA ASP A 147 53.67 1.06 -3.73
C ASP A 147 52.75 2.26 -3.96
N ASP A 148 52.31 2.46 -5.20
CA ASP A 148 51.33 3.50 -5.54
C ASP A 148 49.96 3.20 -4.91
N GLN A 149 49.35 4.21 -4.29
CA GLN A 149 48.15 4.03 -3.46
C GLN A 149 46.92 3.64 -4.27
N SER A 150 46.73 4.21 -5.46
CA SER A 150 45.60 3.86 -6.34
C SER A 150 45.77 2.45 -6.89
N MET A 151 46.96 2.13 -7.41
CA MET A 151 47.25 0.79 -7.92
C MET A 151 47.20 -0.28 -6.82
N ARG A 152 47.55 0.08 -5.57
CA ARG A 152 47.37 -0.79 -4.40
C ARG A 152 45.91 -1.05 -4.11
N LEU A 153 45.06 -0.04 -4.19
CA LEU A 153 43.63 -0.20 -4.01
C LEU A 153 43.02 -1.06 -5.13
N LEU A 154 43.41 -0.84 -6.39
CA LEU A 154 42.97 -1.67 -7.51
C LEU A 154 43.38 -3.12 -7.30
N TRP A 155 44.64 -3.34 -6.91
CA TRP A 155 45.15 -4.66 -6.56
C TRP A 155 44.30 -5.31 -5.46
N TRP A 156 43.98 -4.56 -4.39
CA TRP A 156 43.15 -5.03 -3.29
C TRP A 156 41.72 -5.38 -3.73
N VAL A 157 41.03 -4.49 -4.48
CA VAL A 157 39.65 -4.71 -4.95
C VAL A 157 39.53 -5.97 -5.80
N GLN A 158 40.53 -6.25 -6.64
CA GLN A 158 40.57 -7.46 -7.46
C GLN A 158 40.60 -8.73 -6.60
N ARG A 159 41.36 -8.74 -5.49
CA ARG A 159 41.42 -9.89 -4.57
C ARG A 159 40.17 -9.97 -3.70
N TRP A 160 39.64 -8.83 -3.27
CA TRP A 160 38.36 -8.77 -2.56
C TRP A 160 37.22 -9.39 -3.38
N MET A 161 37.20 -9.14 -4.70
CA MET A 161 36.29 -9.82 -5.62
C MET A 161 36.56 -11.33 -5.71
N ASP A 162 37.83 -11.75 -5.83
CA ASP A 162 38.17 -13.17 -5.94
C ASP A 162 37.83 -13.96 -4.65
N LEU A 163 37.82 -13.29 -3.49
CA LEU A 163 37.36 -13.80 -2.20
C LEU A 163 35.82 -13.87 -2.09
N GLY A 164 35.08 -13.41 -3.10
CA GLY A 164 33.62 -13.46 -3.11
C GLY A 164 32.94 -12.28 -2.41
N TYR A 165 33.58 -11.10 -2.39
CA TYR A 165 33.06 -9.87 -1.78
C TYR A 165 32.73 -9.99 -0.28
N PRO A 166 33.69 -10.43 0.56
CA PRO A 166 33.47 -10.48 2.01
C PRO A 166 33.13 -9.10 2.58
N GLU A 167 32.41 -9.05 3.70
CA GLU A 167 32.11 -7.79 4.37
C GLU A 167 33.39 -7.11 4.87
N VAL A 168 33.42 -5.79 4.76
CA VAL A 168 34.56 -4.96 5.17
C VAL A 168 34.11 -4.10 6.34
N SER A 169 34.68 -4.34 7.51
CA SER A 169 34.43 -3.54 8.72
C SER A 169 35.64 -2.66 9.04
N ARG A 170 35.36 -1.46 9.55
CA ARG A 170 36.38 -0.55 10.09
C ARG A 170 37.21 -1.19 11.20
N ASP A 171 36.59 -2.04 12.01
CA ASP A 171 37.22 -2.68 13.17
C ASP A 171 38.25 -3.74 12.78
N ALA A 172 38.28 -4.13 11.50
CA ALA A 172 39.27 -5.06 10.97
C ALA A 172 40.67 -4.44 10.84
N TRP A 173 40.78 -3.11 10.94
CA TRP A 173 42.00 -2.34 10.75
C TRP A 173 42.39 -1.50 11.96
N SER A 174 43.67 -1.11 12.02
CA SER A 174 44.08 0.01 12.87
C SER A 174 43.39 1.30 12.40
N SER A 175 43.21 2.29 13.28
CA SER A 175 42.61 3.57 12.89
C SER A 175 43.36 4.23 11.72
N ALA A 176 44.70 4.13 11.71
CA ALA A 176 45.53 4.67 10.65
C ALA A 176 45.33 3.94 9.30
N ASP A 177 45.22 2.61 9.30
CA ASP A 177 45.03 1.85 8.07
C ASP A 177 43.62 1.99 7.52
N SER A 178 42.61 2.09 8.41
CA SER A 178 41.24 2.42 8.03
C SER A 178 41.15 3.83 7.42
N GLU A 179 41.78 4.84 8.02
CA GLU A 179 41.79 6.20 7.47
C GLU A 179 42.52 6.24 6.12
N ALA A 180 43.64 5.54 5.98
CA ALA A 180 44.36 5.41 4.72
C ALA A 180 43.53 4.70 3.63
N PHE A 181 42.75 3.67 4.00
CA PHE A 181 41.84 2.99 3.07
C PHE A 181 40.73 3.93 2.61
N GLN A 182 40.03 4.58 3.55
CA GLN A 182 38.94 5.49 3.23
C GLN A 182 39.41 6.64 2.35
N ALA A 183 40.56 7.24 2.65
CA ALA A 183 41.14 8.30 1.82
C ALA A 183 41.49 7.82 0.41
N ALA A 184 42.08 6.62 0.28
CA ALA A 184 42.38 6.03 -1.03
C ALA A 184 41.10 5.76 -1.84
N ALA A 185 40.12 5.12 -1.21
CA ALA A 185 38.86 4.75 -1.84
C ALA A 185 38.05 5.98 -2.25
N LEU A 186 38.04 7.03 -1.43
CA LEU A 186 37.36 8.28 -1.75
C LEU A 186 38.04 8.97 -2.94
N SER A 187 39.37 9.11 -2.91
CA SER A 187 40.11 9.75 -4.02
C SER A 187 39.95 8.98 -5.32
N VAL A 188 40.04 7.65 -5.32
CA VAL A 188 39.80 6.85 -6.53
C VAL A 188 38.37 7.03 -7.05
N SER A 189 37.38 6.96 -6.16
CA SER A 189 35.96 7.04 -6.55
C SER A 189 35.61 8.40 -7.15
N VAL A 190 36.20 9.47 -6.63
CA VAL A 190 35.90 10.86 -7.04
C VAL A 190 36.82 11.32 -8.19
N ASP A 191 38.12 11.06 -8.12
CA ASP A 191 39.12 11.69 -8.99
C ASP A 191 39.52 10.82 -10.20
N GLU A 192 39.53 9.48 -10.05
CA GLU A 192 40.11 8.57 -11.05
C GLU A 192 39.09 7.72 -11.82
N SER A 193 37.86 7.65 -11.35
CA SER A 193 36.88 6.67 -11.84
C SER A 193 36.17 7.04 -13.15
N HIS A 194 36.47 8.24 -13.70
CA HIS A 194 35.94 8.75 -14.98
C HIS A 194 34.41 8.61 -15.10
N HIS A 195 33.68 8.88 -14.00
CA HIS A 195 32.23 8.90 -14.00
C HIS A 195 31.71 9.98 -14.95
N ARG A 196 30.64 9.66 -15.70
CA ARG A 196 30.13 10.54 -16.75
C ARG A 196 29.27 11.65 -16.17
N GLY A 197 29.27 12.80 -16.81
CA GLY A 197 28.23 13.79 -16.57
C GLY A 197 26.87 13.34 -17.12
N TRP A 198 25.79 13.97 -16.69
CA TRP A 198 24.43 13.67 -17.13
C TRP A 198 24.24 13.66 -18.66
N ASP A 199 24.79 14.65 -19.36
CA ASP A 199 24.66 14.76 -20.83
C ASP A 199 25.45 13.66 -21.56
N GLU A 200 26.64 13.33 -21.06
CA GLU A 200 27.49 12.26 -21.60
C GLU A 200 26.84 10.89 -21.38
N TYR A 201 26.25 10.68 -20.20
CA TYR A 201 25.53 9.46 -19.88
C TYR A 201 24.30 9.28 -20.80
N ARG A 202 23.50 10.34 -20.99
CA ARG A 202 22.36 10.29 -21.93
C ARG A 202 22.82 10.03 -23.36
N LYS A 203 23.90 10.66 -23.81
CA LYS A 203 24.49 10.42 -25.14
C LYS A 203 24.88 8.95 -25.31
N LEU A 204 25.52 8.37 -24.30
CA LEU A 204 25.91 6.96 -24.32
C LEU A 204 24.68 6.03 -24.38
N LEU A 205 23.62 6.30 -23.59
CA LEU A 205 22.38 5.51 -23.68
C LEU A 205 21.78 5.52 -25.09
N LEU A 206 21.72 6.69 -25.73
CA LEU A 206 21.25 6.81 -27.12
C LEU A 206 22.10 6.00 -28.09
N GLN A 207 23.44 6.06 -27.95
CA GLN A 207 24.35 5.26 -28.77
C GLN A 207 24.14 3.75 -28.56
N LEU A 208 24.01 3.29 -27.31
CA LEU A 208 23.82 1.88 -27.00
C LEU A 208 22.51 1.33 -27.58
N VAL A 209 21.39 2.05 -27.41
CA VAL A 209 20.08 1.66 -27.98
C VAL A 209 20.13 1.65 -29.52
N ALA A 210 20.83 2.63 -30.11
CA ALA A 210 21.02 2.73 -31.55
C ALA A 210 21.82 1.56 -32.13
N HIS A 211 22.91 1.16 -31.47
CA HIS A 211 23.71 0.00 -31.86
C HIS A 211 22.90 -1.29 -31.82
N VAL A 212 22.14 -1.52 -30.73
CA VAL A 212 21.29 -2.71 -30.58
C VAL A 212 20.19 -2.76 -31.66
N SER A 213 19.69 -1.61 -32.08
CA SER A 213 18.61 -1.50 -33.07
C SER A 213 19.09 -1.33 -34.51
N ASN A 214 20.41 -1.17 -34.73
CA ASN A 214 21.04 -0.83 -36.00
C ASN A 214 20.38 0.38 -36.70
N ARG A 215 20.21 1.48 -35.97
CA ARG A 215 19.60 2.75 -36.41
C ARG A 215 20.41 3.95 -35.94
N ASP A 216 20.05 5.16 -36.36
CA ASP A 216 20.74 6.38 -35.93
C ASP A 216 20.35 6.74 -34.49
N PRO A 217 21.28 7.17 -33.61
CA PRO A 217 20.95 7.65 -32.26
C PRO A 217 19.90 8.76 -32.23
N ALA A 218 19.81 9.59 -33.26
CA ALA A 218 18.79 10.64 -33.36
C ALA A 218 17.36 10.08 -33.37
N ASP A 219 17.16 8.88 -33.93
CA ASP A 219 15.85 8.21 -34.02
C ASP A 219 15.30 7.83 -32.63
N PHE A 220 16.14 7.80 -31.59
CA PHE A 220 15.76 7.42 -30.22
C PHE A 220 15.65 8.61 -29.26
N SER A 221 15.75 9.83 -29.76
CA SER A 221 15.68 11.05 -28.95
C SER A 221 14.34 11.21 -28.21
N GLU A 222 13.26 10.64 -28.73
CA GLU A 222 11.94 10.54 -28.06
C GLU A 222 11.80 9.29 -27.16
N TYR A 223 12.69 8.30 -27.30
CA TYR A 223 12.69 7.09 -26.47
C TYR A 223 13.45 7.30 -25.16
N VAL A 224 14.59 8.00 -25.22
CA VAL A 224 15.38 8.42 -24.06
C VAL A 224 15.14 9.90 -23.82
N ASP A 225 14.27 10.21 -22.86
CA ASP A 225 13.88 11.58 -22.53
C ASP A 225 15.09 12.46 -22.15
N ALA A 226 14.93 13.78 -22.27
CA ALA A 226 15.94 14.74 -21.82
C ALA A 226 16.18 14.60 -20.30
N VAL A 227 17.41 14.85 -19.85
CA VAL A 227 17.75 14.74 -18.44
C VAL A 227 17.00 15.83 -17.64
N PRO A 228 16.28 15.46 -16.56
CA PRO A 228 15.61 16.45 -15.72
C PRO A 228 16.58 17.40 -15.01
N LYS A 229 16.11 18.63 -14.76
CA LYS A 229 16.88 19.66 -14.05
C LYS A 229 17.00 19.37 -12.54
N THR A 230 15.99 18.70 -11.97
CA THR A 230 15.90 18.41 -10.53
C THR A 230 16.49 17.05 -10.17
N LEU A 231 17.05 16.91 -8.98
CA LEU A 231 17.60 15.68 -8.44
C LEU A 231 16.52 14.60 -8.30
N VAL A 232 15.35 14.96 -7.78
CA VAL A 232 14.19 14.04 -7.69
C VAL A 232 13.80 13.53 -9.09
N GLY A 233 13.76 14.44 -10.07
CA GLY A 233 13.46 14.09 -11.47
C GLY A 233 14.54 13.18 -12.08
N ARG A 234 15.81 13.46 -11.82
CA ARG A 234 16.95 12.65 -12.30
C ARG A 234 16.90 11.21 -11.80
N VAL A 235 16.59 11.00 -10.52
CA VAL A 235 16.44 9.63 -9.99
C VAL A 235 15.20 8.96 -10.59
N ALA A 236 14.07 9.67 -10.71
CA ALA A 236 12.89 9.12 -11.38
C ALA A 236 13.16 8.76 -12.86
N TRP A 237 14.06 9.49 -13.53
CA TRP A 237 14.51 9.18 -14.89
C TRP A 237 15.40 7.93 -14.93
N LEU A 238 16.28 7.74 -13.94
CA LEU A 238 17.09 6.50 -13.79
C LEU A 238 16.23 5.27 -13.49
N ASP A 239 15.16 5.43 -12.71
CA ASP A 239 14.20 4.37 -12.37
C ASP A 239 13.31 3.95 -13.58
N ASN A 240 13.49 4.55 -14.75
CA ASN A 240 12.67 4.27 -15.92
C ASN A 240 13.03 2.92 -16.56
N ASN A 241 12.08 1.98 -16.51
CA ASN A 241 12.20 0.63 -17.10
C ASN A 241 12.63 0.62 -18.58
N ARG A 242 12.42 1.71 -19.33
CA ARG A 242 12.85 1.82 -20.74
C ARG A 242 14.36 1.74 -20.93
N ILE A 243 15.13 2.19 -19.94
CA ILE A 243 16.60 2.29 -20.02
C ILE A 243 17.32 1.34 -19.06
N GLU A 244 16.62 0.73 -18.10
CA GLU A 244 17.17 -0.16 -17.06
C GLU A 244 18.21 -1.16 -17.57
N ARG A 245 17.86 -1.95 -18.60
CA ARG A 245 18.75 -2.97 -19.18
C ARG A 245 20.03 -2.39 -19.77
N VAL A 246 19.96 -1.18 -20.35
CA VAL A 246 21.11 -0.50 -20.94
C VAL A 246 21.98 0.14 -19.85
N SER A 247 21.35 0.71 -18.82
CA SER A 247 22.03 1.27 -17.65
C SER A 247 22.84 0.24 -16.88
N LEU A 248 22.38 -1.01 -16.77
CA LEU A 248 23.12 -2.10 -16.13
C LEU A 248 24.50 -2.32 -16.77
N ALA A 249 24.61 -2.22 -18.10
CA ALA A 249 25.87 -2.41 -18.80
C ALA A 249 26.88 -1.30 -18.53
N ILE A 250 26.41 -0.07 -18.32
CA ILE A 250 27.27 1.05 -17.91
C ILE A 250 27.76 0.81 -16.47
N GLY A 251 26.88 0.31 -15.59
CA GLY A 251 27.23 -0.08 -14.23
C GLY A 251 28.30 -1.19 -14.15
N GLU A 252 28.33 -2.13 -15.10
CA GLU A 252 29.37 -3.16 -15.15
C GLU A 252 30.78 -2.57 -15.37
N ALA A 253 30.90 -1.50 -16.17
CA ALA A 253 32.18 -0.85 -16.42
C ALA A 253 32.70 -0.12 -15.18
N THR A 254 31.80 0.50 -14.41
CA THR A 254 32.12 1.24 -13.18
C THR A 254 32.06 0.37 -11.92
N HIS A 255 31.94 -0.95 -12.08
CA HIS A 255 31.74 -1.89 -10.96
C HIS A 255 32.75 -1.74 -9.81
N PHE A 256 34.04 -1.56 -10.10
CA PHE A 256 35.07 -1.43 -9.07
C PHE A 256 34.91 -0.15 -8.24
N SER A 257 34.70 1.00 -8.90
CA SER A 257 34.52 2.26 -8.19
C SER A 257 33.20 2.30 -7.43
N LEU A 258 32.10 1.81 -8.03
CA LEU A 258 30.82 1.71 -7.33
C LEU A 258 30.89 0.77 -6.12
N ALA A 259 31.65 -0.33 -6.21
CA ALA A 259 31.81 -1.22 -5.06
C ALA A 259 32.62 -0.57 -3.91
N LEU A 260 33.67 0.20 -4.23
CA LEU A 260 34.39 1.01 -3.25
C LEU A 260 33.47 2.04 -2.59
N MET A 261 32.63 2.71 -3.38
CA MET A 261 31.64 3.65 -2.86
C MET A 261 30.65 2.99 -1.89
N ARG A 262 30.17 1.78 -2.20
CA ARG A 262 29.29 1.03 -1.29
C ARG A 262 30.00 0.67 0.01
N ILE A 263 31.29 0.31 -0.04
CA ILE A 263 32.09 0.09 1.17
C ILE A 263 32.18 1.38 1.98
N LEU A 264 32.45 2.54 1.35
CA LEU A 264 32.49 3.83 2.04
C LEU A 264 31.15 4.19 2.69
N CYS A 265 30.02 3.94 2.02
CA CYS A 265 28.68 4.12 2.58
C CYS A 265 28.48 3.25 3.83
N ARG A 266 28.84 1.97 3.78
CA ARG A 266 28.74 1.06 4.93
C ARG A 266 29.65 1.48 6.09
N MET A 267 30.88 1.91 5.79
CA MET A 267 31.79 2.40 6.82
C MET A 267 31.27 3.68 7.51
N ALA A 268 30.60 4.56 6.75
CA ALA A 268 29.94 5.75 7.31
C ALA A 268 28.73 5.37 8.18
N GLU A 269 27.92 4.39 7.76
CA GLU A 269 26.75 3.89 8.49
C GLU A 269 27.11 3.29 9.87
N GLN A 270 28.22 2.54 9.92
CA GLN A 270 28.71 1.88 11.12
C GLN A 270 29.38 2.86 12.11
N GLN A 271 29.73 4.07 11.68
CA GLN A 271 30.46 5.02 12.51
C GLN A 271 29.52 5.81 13.44
N GLU A 272 29.54 5.47 14.73
CA GLU A 272 28.72 6.15 15.74
C GLU A 272 29.31 7.49 16.22
N GLY A 273 28.44 8.40 16.66
CA GLY A 273 28.83 9.66 17.31
C GLY A 273 29.30 10.78 16.38
N VAL A 274 29.19 10.60 15.06
CA VAL A 274 29.46 11.63 14.05
C VAL A 274 28.20 12.47 13.82
N ALA A 275 28.36 13.77 13.59
CA ALA A 275 27.23 14.64 13.25
C ALA A 275 26.68 14.31 11.86
N ALA A 276 25.36 14.25 11.72
CA ALA A 276 24.69 14.13 10.44
C ALA A 276 24.72 15.47 9.66
N PRO A 277 24.97 15.46 8.34
CA PRO A 277 25.34 14.29 7.53
C PRO A 277 26.79 13.85 7.77
N HIS A 278 27.05 12.54 7.76
CA HIS A 278 28.42 12.03 7.84
C HIS A 278 29.31 12.63 6.72
N PRO A 279 30.51 13.19 7.02
CA PRO A 279 31.30 13.95 6.04
C PRO A 279 31.67 13.16 4.76
N THR A 280 32.06 11.90 4.92
CA THR A 280 32.35 11.01 3.79
C THR A 280 31.11 10.81 2.93
N PHE A 281 29.95 10.57 3.54
CA PHE A 281 28.71 10.35 2.81
C PHE A 281 28.25 11.63 2.12
N ALA A 282 28.32 12.79 2.77
CA ALA A 282 28.05 14.08 2.16
C ALA A 282 28.90 14.33 0.90
N THR A 283 30.20 14.03 0.96
CA THR A 283 31.11 14.13 -0.20
C THR A 283 30.67 13.21 -1.35
N LEU A 284 30.25 11.98 -1.04
CA LEU A 284 29.73 11.06 -2.05
C LEU A 284 28.41 11.54 -2.64
N VAL A 285 27.52 12.13 -1.84
CA VAL A 285 26.24 12.68 -2.32
C VAL A 285 26.48 13.87 -3.25
N ASP A 286 27.32 14.84 -2.86
CA ASP A 286 27.69 15.98 -3.70
C ASP A 286 28.25 15.53 -5.05
N PHE A 287 29.12 14.52 -5.04
CA PHE A 287 29.64 13.90 -6.26
C PHE A 287 28.54 13.19 -7.06
N GLY A 288 27.68 12.41 -6.39
CA GLY A 288 26.56 11.70 -7.01
C GLY A 288 25.55 12.61 -7.70
N MET A 289 25.28 13.80 -7.17
CA MET A 289 24.40 14.76 -7.81
C MET A 289 24.84 15.14 -9.23
N LEU A 290 26.14 15.03 -9.54
CA LEU A 290 26.74 15.31 -10.85
C LEU A 290 26.85 14.06 -11.74
N HIS A 291 26.84 12.86 -11.15
CA HIS A 291 27.19 11.60 -11.80
C HIS A 291 26.08 10.53 -11.67
N PRO A 292 25.40 10.16 -12.75
CA PRO A 292 24.22 9.28 -12.72
C PRO A 292 24.49 7.89 -12.12
N GLU A 293 25.62 7.28 -12.48
CA GLU A 293 25.99 5.95 -11.98
C GLU A 293 26.15 5.94 -10.45
N VAL A 294 26.71 7.02 -9.93
CA VAL A 294 26.95 7.20 -8.50
C VAL A 294 25.65 7.49 -7.76
N LEU A 295 24.80 8.38 -8.30
CA LEU A 295 23.49 8.67 -7.72
C LEU A 295 22.62 7.42 -7.62
N GLY A 296 22.63 6.58 -8.67
CA GLY A 296 21.93 5.29 -8.67
C GLY A 296 22.43 4.36 -7.57
N ALA A 297 23.75 4.30 -7.33
CA ALA A 297 24.31 3.50 -6.24
C ALA A 297 23.93 4.06 -4.85
N ILE A 298 24.04 5.36 -4.63
CA ILE A 298 23.70 6.01 -3.35
C ILE A 298 22.23 5.81 -3.00
N THR A 299 21.33 6.00 -3.97
CA THR A 299 19.90 5.79 -3.76
C THR A 299 19.58 4.33 -3.40
N GLY A 300 20.27 3.38 -4.00
CA GLY A 300 20.21 1.96 -3.62
C GLY A 300 20.65 1.71 -2.17
N GLU A 301 21.81 2.22 -1.76
CA GLU A 301 22.27 2.04 -0.37
C GLU A 301 21.31 2.71 0.64
N CYS A 302 20.73 3.88 0.32
CA CYS A 302 19.74 4.53 1.19
C CYS A 302 18.45 3.73 1.36
N HIS A 303 18.11 2.83 0.44
CA HIS A 303 16.97 1.92 0.62
C HIS A 303 17.25 0.85 1.69
N ASP A 304 18.50 0.40 1.79
CA ASP A 304 18.90 -0.68 2.68
C ASP A 304 19.36 -0.18 4.07
N TYR A 305 19.86 1.07 4.16
CA TYR A 305 20.45 1.63 5.38
C TYR A 305 19.75 2.93 5.85
N PRO A 306 18.84 2.87 6.84
CA PRO A 306 18.09 4.03 7.32
C PRO A 306 18.93 5.19 7.86
N ARG A 307 20.11 4.93 8.44
CA ARG A 307 21.03 5.98 8.92
C ARG A 307 21.57 6.82 7.76
N LEU A 308 21.91 6.20 6.63
CA LEU A 308 22.35 6.92 5.42
C LEU A 308 21.21 7.73 4.81
N LEU A 309 19.98 7.23 4.88
CA LEU A 309 18.80 7.99 4.46
C LEU A 309 18.55 9.22 5.35
N ALA A 310 18.77 9.10 6.66
CA ALA A 310 18.74 10.25 7.56
C ALA A 310 19.86 11.26 7.24
N ASP A 311 21.08 10.81 6.95
CA ASP A 311 22.15 11.70 6.48
C ASP A 311 21.78 12.40 5.15
N LEU A 312 21.17 11.67 4.21
CA LEU A 312 20.71 12.23 2.94
C LEU A 312 19.63 13.31 3.16
N LEU A 313 18.77 13.13 4.17
CA LEU A 313 17.76 14.10 4.56
C LEU A 313 18.38 15.34 5.23
N MET A 314 19.41 15.15 6.05
CA MET A 314 20.12 16.23 6.76
C MET A 314 21.05 17.03 5.85
N HIS A 315 21.38 16.52 4.67
CA HIS A 315 22.11 17.25 3.65
C HIS A 315 21.13 18.07 2.78
N PRO A 316 21.15 19.42 2.84
CA PRO A 316 20.09 20.26 2.28
C PRO A 316 19.72 19.96 0.81
N PRO A 317 20.66 19.95 -0.16
CA PRO A 317 20.31 19.76 -1.58
C PRO A 317 19.71 18.39 -1.91
N SER A 318 19.94 17.37 -1.08
CA SER A 318 19.38 16.03 -1.25
C SER A 318 18.14 15.75 -0.41
N SER A 319 17.76 16.65 0.50
CA SER A 319 16.59 16.46 1.37
C SER A 319 15.27 16.15 0.62
N PRO A 320 14.97 16.75 -0.56
CA PRO A 320 13.77 16.37 -1.32
C PRO A 320 13.86 14.95 -1.92
N LEU A 321 15.07 14.51 -2.29
CA LEU A 321 15.30 13.14 -2.74
C LEU A 321 15.10 12.14 -1.59
N ALA A 322 15.54 12.46 -0.37
CA ALA A 322 15.27 11.62 0.80
C ALA A 322 13.76 11.47 1.04
N CYS A 323 12.99 12.56 0.93
CA CYS A 323 11.52 12.52 1.00
C CYS A 323 10.92 11.56 -0.05
N LYS A 324 11.41 11.60 -1.30
CA LYS A 324 10.99 10.67 -2.37
C LYS A 324 11.29 9.21 -1.98
N ILE A 325 12.48 8.93 -1.45
CA ILE A 325 12.89 7.56 -1.07
C ILE A 325 12.03 7.02 0.07
N ILE A 326 11.75 7.82 1.11
CA ILE A 326 10.86 7.44 2.23
C ILE A 326 9.45 7.15 1.71
N ALA A 327 8.89 8.04 0.89
CA ALA A 327 7.60 7.83 0.25
C ALA A 327 7.58 6.62 -0.73
N ALA A 328 8.75 6.12 -1.13
CA ALA A 328 8.90 4.96 -2.01
C ALA A 328 9.05 3.63 -1.26
N TRP A 329 9.14 3.62 0.07
CA TRP A 329 9.33 2.39 0.85
C TRP A 329 8.30 1.32 0.47
N ARG A 330 8.80 0.15 0.07
CA ARG A 330 8.00 -1.02 -0.29
C ARG A 330 8.16 -2.06 0.80
N HIS A 331 7.10 -2.31 1.54
CA HIS A 331 7.06 -3.43 2.45
C HIS A 331 6.58 -4.66 1.68
N ILE A 332 7.46 -5.65 1.50
CA ILE A 332 7.09 -6.97 1.00
C ILE A 332 6.88 -7.85 2.23
N PRO A 333 5.63 -8.04 2.71
CA PRO A 333 5.42 -8.88 3.87
C PRO A 333 5.70 -10.35 3.53
N GLU A 334 6.78 -10.89 4.09
CA GLU A 334 7.08 -12.33 4.05
C GLU A 334 6.18 -13.15 5.00
N SER A 335 5.37 -12.50 5.84
CA SER A 335 4.55 -13.12 6.88
C SER A 335 3.13 -13.52 6.44
N TRP A 336 2.47 -14.37 7.25
CA TRP A 336 1.09 -14.83 7.03
C TRP A 336 0.02 -13.81 7.49
N GLU A 337 0.38 -12.81 8.32
CA GLU A 337 -0.49 -11.70 8.77
C GLU A 337 -0.25 -10.44 7.95
N ARG A 338 -0.38 -10.57 6.62
CA ARG A 338 -0.03 -9.53 5.65
C ARG A 338 -0.72 -8.20 5.92
N ASP A 339 -1.98 -8.23 6.33
CA ASP A 339 -2.79 -7.03 6.51
C ASP A 339 -2.35 -6.18 7.72
N LEU A 340 -1.93 -6.80 8.82
CA LEU A 340 -1.51 -6.09 10.04
C LEU A 340 -0.14 -5.43 9.83
N PHE A 341 0.81 -6.18 9.29
CA PHE A 341 2.14 -5.65 8.97
C PHE A 341 2.08 -4.58 7.89
N GLN A 342 1.19 -4.71 6.92
CA GLN A 342 0.99 -3.69 5.90
C GLN A 342 0.44 -2.40 6.52
N ALA A 343 -0.57 -2.46 7.39
CA ALA A 343 -1.12 -1.25 8.02
C ALA A 343 -0.11 -0.54 8.94
N GLU A 344 0.69 -1.31 9.69
CA GLU A 344 1.75 -0.75 10.55
C GLU A 344 2.87 -0.12 9.72
N ALA A 345 3.31 -0.80 8.66
CA ALA A 345 4.28 -0.30 7.71
C ALA A 345 3.84 1.01 7.01
N GLU A 346 2.57 1.07 6.58
CA GLU A 346 1.98 2.26 5.97
C GLU A 346 1.98 3.42 6.97
N ARG A 347 1.59 3.17 8.23
CA ARG A 347 1.66 4.18 9.30
C ARG A 347 3.09 4.67 9.54
N SER A 348 4.06 3.77 9.71
CA SER A 348 5.45 4.15 9.93
C SER A 348 6.04 4.94 8.76
N THR A 349 5.63 4.62 7.53
CA THR A 349 6.01 5.39 6.34
C THR A 349 5.44 6.81 6.39
N CYS A 350 4.17 6.97 6.75
CA CYS A 350 3.54 8.28 6.90
C CYS A 350 4.18 9.13 8.02
N GLU A 351 4.54 8.51 9.15
CA GLU A 351 5.24 9.17 10.26
C GLU A 351 6.64 9.65 9.82
N ALA A 352 7.46 8.76 9.25
CA ALA A 352 8.79 9.11 8.76
C ALA A 352 8.75 10.17 7.65
N PHE A 353 7.76 10.09 6.76
CA PHE A 353 7.56 11.07 5.69
C PHE A 353 7.16 12.43 6.24
N THR A 354 6.36 12.48 7.31
CA THR A 354 5.97 13.73 7.97
C THR A 354 7.20 14.47 8.50
N ASP A 355 8.07 13.77 9.23
CA ASP A 355 9.30 14.34 9.77
C ASP A 355 10.26 14.79 8.65
N ALA A 356 10.36 13.99 7.58
CA ALA A 356 11.19 14.32 6.43
C ALA A 356 10.72 15.60 5.71
N VAL A 357 9.41 15.77 5.52
CA VAL A 357 8.84 16.98 4.94
C VAL A 357 9.11 18.19 5.83
N ASP A 358 9.03 18.05 7.16
CA ASP A 358 9.34 19.13 8.10
C ASP A 358 10.81 19.60 7.99
N VAL A 359 11.76 18.66 7.88
CA VAL A 359 13.18 18.98 7.64
C VAL A 359 13.40 19.63 6.28
N MET A 360 12.78 19.10 5.22
CA MET A 360 12.89 19.66 3.87
C MET A 360 12.32 21.09 3.80
N VAL A 361 11.16 21.34 4.42
CA VAL A 361 10.55 22.67 4.48
C VAL A 361 11.44 23.65 5.24
N HIS A 362 12.05 23.22 6.34
CA HIS A 362 13.02 24.03 7.06
C HIS A 362 14.18 24.49 6.17
N TRP A 363 14.74 23.60 5.33
CA TRP A 363 15.81 23.98 4.39
C TRP A 363 15.33 24.84 3.22
N LEU A 364 14.09 24.65 2.77
CA LEU A 364 13.45 25.48 1.76
C LEU A 364 13.31 26.94 2.24
N GLU A 365 12.84 27.14 3.47
CA GLU A 365 12.67 28.48 4.06
C GLU A 365 14.00 29.20 4.29
N GLN A 366 15.09 28.45 4.52
CA GLN A 366 16.44 28.98 4.59
C GLN A 366 17.07 29.28 3.22
N GLY A 367 16.39 28.94 2.12
CA GLY A 367 16.92 29.09 0.76
C GLY A 367 18.05 28.10 0.42
N SER A 368 18.22 27.04 1.22
CA SER A 368 19.22 25.99 0.98
C SER A 368 18.71 24.89 0.04
N VAL A 369 17.41 24.83 -0.19
CA VAL A 369 16.76 23.95 -1.16
C VAL A 369 16.04 24.79 -2.22
N PRO A 370 16.27 24.53 -3.52
CA PRO A 370 15.50 25.19 -4.58
C PRO A 370 14.01 24.81 -4.55
N PRO A 371 13.08 25.77 -4.74
CA PRO A 371 11.64 25.47 -4.83
C PRO A 371 11.29 24.40 -5.88
N ALA A 372 12.03 24.36 -6.99
CA ALA A 372 11.84 23.37 -8.05
C ALA A 372 12.05 21.91 -7.59
N GLU A 373 12.97 21.66 -6.65
CA GLU A 373 13.20 20.31 -6.10
C GLU A 373 12.01 19.85 -5.26
N VAL A 374 11.49 20.73 -4.40
CA VAL A 374 10.30 20.44 -3.58
C VAL A 374 9.08 20.22 -4.47
N ALA A 375 8.94 21.01 -5.53
CA ALA A 375 7.89 20.84 -6.51
C ALA A 375 8.00 19.50 -7.28
N ALA A 376 9.23 19.01 -7.52
CA ALA A 376 9.45 17.71 -8.14
C ALA A 376 9.01 16.54 -7.22
N VAL A 377 9.11 16.66 -5.89
CA VAL A 377 8.53 15.66 -4.96
C VAL A 377 7.01 15.62 -5.12
N TYR A 378 6.37 16.79 -5.20
CA TYR A 378 4.92 16.90 -5.41
C TYR A 378 4.46 16.23 -6.69
N TRP A 379 5.15 16.52 -7.81
CA TRP A 379 4.92 15.86 -9.09
C TRP A 379 5.03 14.34 -8.99
N TRP A 380 6.10 13.84 -8.38
CA TRP A 380 6.36 12.41 -8.29
C TRP A 380 5.30 11.67 -7.47
N LEU A 381 4.81 12.28 -6.37
CA LEU A 381 3.71 11.72 -5.57
C LEU A 381 2.42 11.56 -6.38
N HIS A 382 2.10 12.52 -7.26
CA HIS A 382 0.97 12.40 -8.18
C HIS A 382 1.14 11.24 -9.18
N GLY A 383 2.35 11.04 -9.70
CA GLY A 383 2.66 9.93 -10.63
C GLY A 383 2.49 8.53 -10.03
N ARG A 384 2.52 8.38 -8.69
CA ARG A 384 2.29 7.09 -8.01
C ARG A 384 0.83 6.63 -8.04
N ARG A 385 -0.11 7.55 -8.24
CA ARG A 385 -1.56 7.27 -8.18
C ARG A 385 -2.04 6.43 -9.36
N ASP A 386 -1.30 6.42 -10.48
CA ASP A 386 -1.66 5.75 -11.72
C ASP A 386 -1.37 4.24 -11.75
N GLY A 387 -0.83 3.68 -10.66
CA GLY A 387 -0.37 2.28 -10.57
C GLY A 387 -1.46 1.19 -10.53
N GLY A 388 -2.75 1.52 -10.73
CA GLY A 388 -3.85 0.57 -10.91
C GLY A 388 -4.22 -0.32 -9.70
N ASN A 389 -3.47 -0.29 -8.61
CA ASN A 389 -3.71 -1.09 -7.42
C ASN A 389 -4.33 -0.25 -6.29
N SER A 390 -5.56 -0.56 -5.86
CA SER A 390 -6.35 0.27 -4.94
C SER A 390 -5.70 0.50 -3.57
N ALA A 391 -4.90 -0.46 -3.08
CA ALA A 391 -4.14 -0.31 -1.83
C ALA A 391 -3.01 0.73 -1.97
N VAL A 392 -2.32 0.74 -3.11
CA VAL A 392 -1.23 1.69 -3.41
C VAL A 392 -1.76 3.12 -3.55
N VAL A 393 -3.03 3.28 -3.98
CA VAL A 393 -3.69 4.58 -4.11
C VAL A 393 -4.01 5.21 -2.74
N SER A 394 -4.28 4.42 -1.70
CA SER A 394 -4.65 4.92 -0.37
C SER A 394 -3.50 5.65 0.33
N VAL A 395 -2.32 5.01 0.38
CA VAL A 395 -1.11 5.59 1.01
C VAL A 395 -0.63 6.82 0.25
N ALA A 396 -0.68 6.80 -1.09
CA ALA A 396 -0.26 7.94 -1.90
C ALA A 396 -1.09 9.21 -1.64
N GLU A 397 -2.40 9.07 -1.36
CA GLU A 397 -3.23 10.23 -0.98
C GLU A 397 -2.87 10.75 0.41
N GLU A 398 -2.62 9.87 1.38
CA GLU A 398 -2.22 10.28 2.73
C GLU A 398 -0.90 11.05 2.71
N LEU A 399 0.10 10.57 1.96
CA LEU A 399 1.38 11.26 1.77
C LEU A 399 1.19 12.63 1.10
N LEU A 400 0.32 12.74 0.09
CA LEU A 400 -0.03 14.03 -0.52
C LEU A 400 -0.69 14.99 0.48
N GLN A 401 -1.57 14.50 1.36
CA GLN A 401 -2.19 15.33 2.39
C GLN A 401 -1.19 15.81 3.44
N ILE A 402 -0.27 14.95 3.88
CA ILE A 402 0.85 15.33 4.76
C ILE A 402 1.67 16.45 4.10
N PHE A 403 2.07 16.27 2.85
CA PHE A 403 2.85 17.25 2.10
C PHE A 403 2.12 18.59 1.97
N ARG A 404 0.82 18.56 1.64
CA ARG A 404 -0.03 19.74 1.53
C ARG A 404 -0.18 20.48 2.85
N ALA A 405 -0.35 19.75 3.96
CA ALA A 405 -0.52 20.33 5.28
C ALA A 405 0.70 21.14 5.72
N ARG A 406 1.91 20.65 5.42
CA ARG A 406 3.17 21.34 5.77
C ARG A 406 3.46 22.55 4.91
N LEU A 407 3.23 22.45 3.60
CA LEU A 407 3.43 23.58 2.68
C LEU A 407 2.46 24.74 2.92
N LYS A 408 1.34 24.51 3.61
CA LYS A 408 0.33 25.53 3.88
C LYS A 408 0.85 26.74 4.68
N HIS A 409 1.97 26.58 5.38
CA HIS A 409 2.60 27.61 6.21
C HIS A 409 3.86 28.23 5.58
N VAL A 410 4.29 27.77 4.40
CA VAL A 410 5.47 28.27 3.69
C VAL A 410 5.20 29.65 3.09
N ASP A 411 6.25 30.47 2.95
CA ASP A 411 6.17 31.80 2.32
C ASP A 411 5.46 31.74 0.96
N PRO A 412 4.42 32.56 0.72
CA PRO A 412 3.71 32.62 -0.55
C PRO A 412 4.59 32.82 -1.79
N ALA A 413 5.72 33.53 -1.68
CA ALA A 413 6.65 33.74 -2.78
C ALA A 413 7.37 32.44 -3.20
N LEU A 414 7.70 31.58 -2.23
CA LEU A 414 8.25 30.25 -2.49
C LEU A 414 7.18 29.36 -3.12
N MET A 415 5.93 29.42 -2.65
CA MET A 415 4.80 28.70 -3.24
C MET A 415 4.55 29.07 -4.71
N VAL A 416 4.61 30.37 -5.05
CA VAL A 416 4.54 30.82 -6.46
C VAL A 416 5.69 30.23 -7.27
N SER A 417 6.92 30.24 -6.74
CA SER A 417 8.10 29.69 -7.42
C SER A 417 7.98 28.17 -7.66
N MET A 418 7.39 27.43 -6.72
CA MET A 418 7.10 26.00 -6.88
C MET A 418 6.04 25.76 -7.96
N ALA A 419 4.99 26.59 -7.99
CA ALA A 419 3.94 26.50 -8.99
C ALA A 419 4.49 26.80 -10.40
N ASP A 420 5.32 27.83 -10.55
CA ASP A 420 5.96 28.17 -11.82
C ASP A 420 6.87 27.04 -12.30
N ALA A 421 7.63 26.38 -11.41
CA ALA A 421 8.46 25.23 -11.75
C ALA A 421 7.62 24.03 -12.26
N LEU A 422 6.48 23.75 -11.62
CA LEU A 422 5.54 22.71 -12.08
C LEU A 422 4.92 23.07 -13.43
N ILE A 423 4.54 24.33 -13.63
CA ILE A 423 3.95 24.81 -14.88
C ILE A 423 4.98 24.76 -16.03
N GLU A 424 6.23 25.16 -15.79
CA GLU A 424 7.32 25.05 -16.78
C GLU A 424 7.53 23.59 -17.18
N ALA A 425 7.54 22.67 -16.21
CA ALA A 425 7.70 21.24 -16.47
C ALA A 425 6.48 20.62 -17.21
N ALA A 426 5.29 21.21 -17.07
CA ALA A 426 4.08 20.79 -17.77
C ALA A 426 4.01 21.28 -19.23
N VAL A 427 4.95 22.13 -19.70
CA VAL A 427 4.96 22.63 -21.08
C VAL A 427 5.09 21.46 -22.07
N GLY A 428 4.15 21.39 -23.02
CA GLY A 428 4.12 20.33 -24.04
C GLY A 428 3.68 18.96 -23.53
N GLN A 429 3.42 18.82 -22.23
CA GLN A 429 2.91 17.60 -21.63
C GLN A 429 1.38 17.50 -21.83
N PRO A 430 0.86 16.28 -22.04
CA PRO A 430 -0.57 16.09 -22.18
C PRO A 430 -1.28 16.20 -20.83
N VAL A 431 -2.61 16.40 -20.86
CA VAL A 431 -3.46 16.60 -19.67
C VAL A 431 -3.43 15.42 -18.69
N GLU A 432 -3.21 14.20 -19.20
CA GLU A 432 -3.07 12.99 -18.40
C GLU A 432 -1.70 12.83 -17.71
N SER A 433 -0.73 13.71 -18.02
CA SER A 433 0.59 13.63 -17.39
C SER A 433 0.53 14.03 -15.91
N ALA A 434 1.33 13.35 -15.09
CA ALA A 434 1.50 13.73 -13.69
C ALA A 434 1.99 15.18 -13.53
N TYR A 435 2.75 15.72 -14.49
CA TYR A 435 3.18 17.13 -14.47
C TYR A 435 2.01 18.09 -14.58
N PHE A 436 1.11 17.87 -15.55
CA PHE A 436 -0.08 18.71 -15.72
C PHE A 436 -0.98 18.63 -14.49
N VAL A 437 -1.26 17.42 -14.02
CA VAL A 437 -2.14 17.18 -12.87
C VAL A 437 -1.57 17.83 -11.61
N ALA A 438 -0.29 17.60 -11.31
CA ALA A 438 0.37 18.18 -10.15
C ALA A 438 0.40 19.71 -10.19
N ALA A 439 0.69 20.32 -11.36
CA ALA A 439 0.71 21.76 -11.51
C ALA A 439 -0.67 22.39 -11.24
N LEU A 440 -1.73 21.83 -11.85
CA LEU A 440 -3.09 22.34 -11.68
C LEU A 440 -3.61 22.15 -10.25
N ASP A 441 -3.35 20.97 -9.68
CA ASP A 441 -3.74 20.64 -8.31
C ASP A 441 -3.00 21.52 -7.28
N PHE A 442 -1.70 21.81 -7.49
CA PHE A 442 -0.95 22.71 -6.62
C PHE A 442 -1.52 24.13 -6.63
N VAL A 443 -1.82 24.67 -7.82
CA VAL A 443 -2.47 25.99 -7.96
C VAL A 443 -3.84 26.01 -7.29
N ASP A 444 -4.62 24.94 -7.40
CA ASP A 444 -5.94 24.83 -6.79
C ASP A 444 -5.90 24.71 -5.26
N VAL A 445 -5.10 23.79 -4.72
CA VAL A 445 -5.04 23.50 -3.28
C VAL A 445 -4.53 24.71 -2.50
N PHE A 446 -3.50 25.39 -3.02
CA PHE A 446 -2.89 26.54 -2.36
C PHE A 446 -3.44 27.90 -2.82
N LYS A 447 -4.41 27.91 -3.74
CA LYS A 447 -5.08 29.12 -4.25
C LYS A 447 -4.11 30.17 -4.78
N ILE A 448 -3.15 29.76 -5.60
CA ILE A 448 -2.07 30.62 -6.10
C ILE A 448 -2.56 31.46 -7.28
N GLU A 449 -2.61 32.78 -7.13
CA GLU A 449 -3.13 33.69 -8.17
C GLU A 449 -2.06 34.20 -9.16
N GLY A 450 -0.78 34.23 -8.72
CA GLY A 450 0.35 34.86 -9.42
C GLY A 450 0.97 34.08 -10.58
N VAL A 451 0.42 32.92 -10.94
CA VAL A 451 0.95 32.06 -12.02
C VAL A 451 0.55 32.54 -13.42
N ASN A 452 1.32 32.16 -14.44
CA ASN A 452 0.93 32.36 -15.84
C ASN A 452 -0.15 31.34 -16.28
N PRO A 453 -1.40 31.76 -16.51
CA PRO A 453 -2.49 30.85 -16.87
C PRO A 453 -2.39 30.29 -18.31
N GLU A 454 -1.57 30.89 -19.18
CA GLU A 454 -1.52 30.51 -20.60
C GLU A 454 -1.00 29.10 -20.82
N VAL A 455 0.01 28.67 -20.05
CA VAL A 455 0.66 27.37 -20.24
C VAL A 455 -0.30 26.21 -19.97
N LEU A 456 -0.96 26.20 -18.81
CA LEU A 456 -1.92 25.14 -18.46
C LEU A 456 -3.16 25.18 -19.37
N THR A 457 -3.64 26.37 -19.72
CA THR A 457 -4.78 26.52 -20.64
C THR A 457 -4.45 25.99 -22.03
N LEU A 458 -3.27 26.31 -22.56
CA LEU A 458 -2.84 25.85 -23.87
C LEU A 458 -2.53 24.35 -23.88
N ALA A 459 -1.84 23.83 -22.85
CA ALA A 459 -1.57 22.40 -22.72
C ALA A 459 -2.88 21.59 -22.69
N TYR A 460 -3.89 22.08 -21.95
CA TYR A 460 -5.22 21.49 -21.96
C TYR A 460 -5.86 21.51 -23.35
N VAL A 461 -5.94 22.68 -23.99
CA VAL A 461 -6.54 22.84 -25.32
C VAL A 461 -5.88 21.93 -26.35
N LEU A 462 -4.53 21.90 -26.38
CA LEU A 462 -3.77 21.05 -27.28
C LEU A 462 -4.01 19.56 -27.00
N SER A 463 -4.13 19.15 -25.74
CA SER A 463 -4.44 17.75 -25.38
C SER A 463 -5.80 17.32 -25.89
N ILE A 464 -6.83 18.16 -25.72
CA ILE A 464 -8.16 17.90 -26.27
C ILE A 464 -8.15 17.86 -27.80
N GLN A 465 -7.29 18.67 -28.46
CA GLN A 465 -7.18 18.74 -29.91
C GLN A 465 -6.28 17.67 -30.56
N ARG A 466 -5.32 17.09 -29.82
CA ARG A 466 -4.30 16.13 -30.32
C ARG A 466 -4.87 14.74 -30.62
N ARG A 467 -6.10 14.43 -30.19
CA ARG A 467 -6.85 13.19 -30.51
C ARG A 467 -6.11 11.92 -30.05
N SER A 468 -5.99 11.75 -28.73
CA SER A 468 -5.40 10.54 -28.15
C SER A 468 -6.49 9.54 -27.75
N PRO A 469 -6.43 8.27 -28.16
CA PRO A 469 -7.36 7.23 -27.69
C PRO A 469 -7.13 6.86 -26.21
N MET A 470 -6.10 7.42 -25.57
CA MET A 470 -5.79 7.23 -24.14
C MET A 470 -6.05 8.49 -23.29
N LEU A 471 -6.67 9.52 -23.87
CA LEU A 471 -6.98 10.77 -23.17
C LEU A 471 -7.82 10.50 -21.92
N SER A 472 -7.33 10.90 -20.75
CA SER A 472 -7.99 10.70 -19.45
C SER A 472 -7.87 11.98 -18.64
N VAL A 473 -8.93 12.32 -17.91
CA VAL A 473 -8.95 13.47 -16.98
C VAL A 473 -9.18 13.04 -15.53
N SER A 474 -8.97 11.75 -15.24
CA SER A 474 -9.21 11.13 -13.94
C SER A 474 -8.45 11.78 -12.79
N GLY A 475 -7.22 12.24 -13.06
CA GLY A 475 -6.39 12.94 -12.09
C GLY A 475 -6.87 14.35 -11.72
N ILE A 476 -7.85 14.93 -12.44
CA ILE A 476 -8.31 16.31 -12.22
C ILE A 476 -9.57 16.32 -11.37
N SER A 477 -9.47 16.82 -10.13
CA SER A 477 -10.59 16.98 -9.20
C SER A 477 -11.60 18.05 -9.63
N SER A 478 -12.77 18.09 -8.98
CA SER A 478 -13.79 19.12 -9.25
C SER A 478 -13.30 20.55 -8.97
N SER A 479 -12.56 20.74 -7.88
CA SER A 479 -11.98 22.03 -7.53
C SER A 479 -10.87 22.43 -8.50
N ALA A 480 -10.01 21.48 -8.91
CA ALA A 480 -8.97 21.70 -9.91
C ALA A 480 -9.56 22.07 -11.28
N ALA A 481 -10.66 21.43 -11.70
CA ALA A 481 -11.38 21.78 -12.92
C ALA A 481 -11.97 23.21 -12.86
N ALA A 482 -12.55 23.60 -11.73
CA ALA A 482 -13.01 24.98 -11.53
C ALA A 482 -11.83 25.98 -11.59
N THR A 483 -10.68 25.62 -11.00
CA THR A 483 -9.45 26.42 -11.08
C THR A 483 -8.95 26.54 -12.52
N LEU A 484 -8.97 25.47 -13.31
CA LEU A 484 -8.61 25.51 -14.72
C LEU A 484 -9.51 26.46 -15.52
N CYS A 485 -10.82 26.44 -15.29
CA CYS A 485 -11.76 27.40 -15.92
C CYS A 485 -11.46 28.86 -15.53
N ARG A 486 -11.14 29.12 -14.26
CA ARG A 486 -10.76 30.47 -13.78
C ARG A 486 -9.43 30.95 -14.37
N LEU A 487 -8.45 30.05 -14.52
CA LEU A 487 -7.20 30.36 -15.20
C LEU A 487 -7.45 30.67 -16.68
N ALA A 488 -8.22 29.83 -17.36
CA ALA A 488 -8.56 30.00 -18.77
C ALA A 488 -9.27 31.34 -19.03
N SER A 489 -10.16 31.80 -18.14
CA SER A 489 -10.86 33.09 -18.30
C SER A 489 -9.94 34.31 -18.24
N ARG A 490 -8.72 34.16 -17.73
CA ARG A 490 -7.69 35.21 -17.70
C ARG A 490 -6.81 35.23 -18.95
N THR A 491 -7.01 34.30 -19.90
CA THR A 491 -6.20 34.18 -21.11
C THR A 491 -6.90 34.72 -22.36
N GLY A 492 -6.13 35.08 -23.39
CA GLY A 492 -6.67 35.37 -24.73
C GLY A 492 -7.33 34.16 -25.41
N ASN A 493 -7.09 32.94 -24.91
CA ASN A 493 -7.57 31.68 -25.48
C ASN A 493 -8.87 31.17 -24.84
N TYR A 494 -9.52 31.95 -23.96
CA TYR A 494 -10.70 31.49 -23.23
C TYR A 494 -11.82 30.93 -24.13
N ARG A 495 -12.07 31.56 -25.29
CA ARG A 495 -13.08 31.06 -26.25
C ARG A 495 -12.71 29.70 -26.85
N VAL A 496 -11.43 29.49 -27.10
CA VAL A 496 -10.91 28.21 -27.63
C VAL A 496 -10.96 27.15 -26.53
N PHE A 497 -10.64 27.51 -25.29
CA PHE A 497 -10.80 26.63 -24.14
C PHE A 497 -12.24 26.14 -23.95
N LEU A 498 -13.23 27.05 -24.04
CA LEU A 498 -14.65 26.72 -23.89
C LEU A 498 -15.21 25.89 -25.05
N ASN A 499 -14.60 25.99 -26.24
CA ASN A 499 -15.04 25.26 -27.43
C ASN A 499 -13.81 24.78 -28.20
N PRO A 500 -13.10 23.75 -27.71
CA PRO A 500 -11.83 23.31 -28.30
C PRO A 500 -12.03 22.52 -29.60
N PHE A 501 -13.29 22.30 -30.01
CA PHE A 501 -13.71 21.41 -31.08
C PHE A 501 -13.94 22.14 -32.41
N ASP A 502 -13.30 21.64 -33.47
CA ASP A 502 -13.67 21.94 -34.87
C ASP A 502 -13.82 20.66 -35.70
N PHE A 503 -14.80 19.83 -35.32
CA PHE A 503 -14.94 18.48 -35.85
C PHE A 503 -15.65 18.39 -37.20
N ARG A 504 -16.35 19.45 -37.63
CA ARG A 504 -17.11 19.42 -38.89
C ARG A 504 -16.21 19.27 -40.12
N GLN A 505 -15.01 19.83 -40.08
CA GLN A 505 -14.05 19.68 -41.17
C GLN A 505 -13.42 18.28 -41.11
N GLN A 506 -12.98 17.86 -39.93
CA GLN A 506 -12.27 16.60 -39.68
C GLN A 506 -13.11 15.37 -40.03
N LEU A 507 -14.38 15.36 -39.64
CA LEU A 507 -15.31 14.27 -39.97
C LEU A 507 -15.68 14.24 -41.45
N ARG A 508 -15.63 15.36 -42.17
CA ARG A 508 -15.94 15.40 -43.62
C ARG A 508 -14.76 14.94 -44.48
N GLU A 509 -13.53 15.16 -44.03
CA GLU A 509 -12.30 14.81 -44.74
C GLU A 509 -11.88 13.34 -44.56
N ALA A 510 -12.44 12.62 -43.59
CA ALA A 510 -12.14 11.20 -43.37
C ALA A 510 -12.66 10.31 -44.54
N GLU A 511 -11.78 9.51 -45.13
CA GLU A 511 -12.15 8.50 -46.15
C GLU A 511 -13.07 7.41 -45.57
N GLU A 512 -13.86 6.73 -46.41
CA GLU A 512 -14.85 5.70 -46.01
C GLU A 512 -14.23 4.38 -45.52
N GLU A 513 -12.91 4.31 -45.33
CA GLU A 513 -12.27 3.11 -44.81
C GLU A 513 -12.69 2.86 -43.34
N THR A 514 -13.47 1.80 -43.14
CA THR A 514 -14.31 1.60 -41.93
C THR A 514 -13.49 1.53 -40.64
N ALA A 515 -12.27 0.98 -40.69
CA ALA A 515 -11.38 0.87 -39.52
C ALA A 515 -10.80 2.23 -39.10
N THR A 516 -10.36 3.03 -40.07
CA THR A 516 -9.79 4.37 -39.85
C THR A 516 -10.86 5.35 -39.34
N LEU A 517 -12.09 5.25 -39.87
CA LEU A 517 -13.23 6.05 -39.41
C LEU A 517 -13.64 5.71 -37.98
N PHE A 518 -13.65 4.42 -37.60
CA PHE A 518 -13.96 4.00 -36.24
C PHE A 518 -12.99 4.58 -35.21
N LEU A 519 -11.67 4.48 -35.48
CA LEU A 519 -10.63 5.03 -34.61
C LEU A 519 -10.75 6.55 -34.47
N LEU A 520 -10.99 7.25 -35.57
CA LEU A 520 -11.21 8.70 -35.56
C LEU A 520 -12.44 9.07 -34.72
N ILE A 521 -13.59 8.42 -34.92
CA ILE A 521 -14.80 8.68 -34.12
C ILE A 521 -14.51 8.42 -32.64
N LYS A 522 -13.75 7.36 -32.33
CA LYS A 522 -13.37 7.04 -30.96
C LYS A 522 -12.55 8.16 -30.31
N GLU A 523 -11.48 8.61 -30.96
CA GLU A 523 -10.62 9.69 -30.46
C GLU A 523 -11.39 11.00 -30.27
N LEU A 524 -12.27 11.36 -31.22
CA LEU A 524 -13.09 12.57 -31.13
C LEU A 524 -14.08 12.49 -29.97
N SER A 525 -14.73 11.35 -29.77
CA SER A 525 -15.59 11.11 -28.62
C SER A 525 -14.83 11.16 -27.30
N ASP A 526 -13.62 10.59 -27.21
CA ASP A 526 -12.78 10.68 -26.00
C ASP A 526 -12.44 12.14 -25.66
N SER A 527 -12.11 12.97 -26.66
CA SER A 527 -11.96 14.43 -26.50
C SER A 527 -13.23 15.13 -26.01
N VAL A 528 -14.40 14.79 -26.56
CA VAL A 528 -15.68 15.34 -26.11
C VAL A 528 -15.98 14.94 -24.67
N ARG A 529 -15.78 13.67 -24.33
CA ARG A 529 -15.99 13.13 -22.98
C ARG A 529 -15.10 13.83 -21.96
N ALA A 530 -13.80 13.94 -22.23
CA ALA A 530 -12.86 14.64 -21.36
C ALA A 530 -13.29 16.09 -21.08
N HIS A 531 -13.75 16.81 -22.11
CA HIS A 531 -14.21 18.18 -21.94
C HIS A 531 -15.53 18.30 -21.18
N ILE A 532 -16.52 17.43 -21.47
CA ILE A 532 -17.77 17.36 -20.70
C ILE A 532 -17.47 17.16 -19.22
N ARG A 533 -16.58 16.21 -18.88
CA ARG A 533 -16.18 15.96 -17.49
C ARG A 533 -15.59 17.19 -16.82
N ILE A 534 -14.62 17.85 -17.46
CA ILE A 534 -13.98 19.06 -16.91
C ILE A 534 -14.99 20.18 -16.68
N LEU A 535 -15.86 20.44 -17.66
CA LEU A 535 -16.89 21.46 -17.50
C LEU A 535 -17.92 21.08 -16.42
N SER A 536 -18.38 19.83 -16.37
CA SER A 536 -19.30 19.35 -15.34
C SER A 536 -18.69 19.45 -13.93
N ARG A 537 -17.43 19.03 -13.78
CA ARG A 537 -16.65 19.13 -12.54
C ARG A 537 -16.47 20.58 -12.10
N ALA A 538 -16.17 21.48 -13.03
CA ALA A 538 -16.08 22.91 -12.75
C ALA A 538 -17.41 23.48 -12.27
N VAL A 539 -18.52 23.20 -12.98
CA VAL A 539 -19.88 23.63 -12.60
C VAL A 539 -20.26 23.11 -11.20
N ALA A 540 -19.92 21.86 -10.89
CA ALA A 540 -20.22 21.25 -9.60
C ALA A 540 -19.49 21.93 -8.41
N SER A 541 -18.35 22.59 -8.65
CA SER A 541 -17.47 23.13 -7.62
C SER A 541 -17.42 24.66 -7.54
N ILE A 542 -18.03 25.40 -8.47
CA ILE A 542 -18.09 26.86 -8.38
C ILE A 542 -19.13 27.23 -7.30
N ASP A 543 -18.69 27.90 -6.22
CA ASP A 543 -19.55 28.30 -5.10
C ASP A 543 -20.46 29.51 -5.43
N GLU A 544 -20.04 30.35 -6.39
CA GLU A 544 -20.81 31.50 -6.88
C GLU A 544 -21.80 31.12 -8.00
N SER A 545 -22.52 32.10 -8.56
CA SER A 545 -23.33 31.86 -9.75
C SER A 545 -22.44 31.39 -10.91
N VAL A 546 -22.73 30.19 -11.42
CA VAL A 546 -21.98 29.59 -12.53
C VAL A 546 -22.01 30.51 -13.76
N PRO A 547 -20.85 30.90 -14.33
CA PRO A 547 -20.79 31.74 -15.52
C PRO A 547 -21.55 31.13 -16.71
N LYS A 548 -22.36 31.94 -17.39
CA LYS A 548 -23.18 31.50 -18.53
C LYS A 548 -22.34 30.90 -19.65
N GLU A 549 -21.14 31.42 -19.87
CA GLU A 549 -20.22 30.94 -20.89
C GLU A 549 -19.80 29.47 -20.67
N ILE A 550 -19.65 29.05 -19.41
CA ILE A 550 -19.32 27.67 -19.03
C ILE A 550 -20.54 26.76 -19.23
N VAL A 551 -21.73 27.21 -18.82
CA VAL A 551 -22.99 26.48 -19.07
C VAL A 551 -23.23 26.29 -20.57
N ASP A 552 -22.98 27.33 -21.35
CA ASP A 552 -23.12 27.33 -22.81
C ASP A 552 -22.13 26.37 -23.48
N ALA A 553 -20.89 26.36 -23.00
CA ALA A 553 -19.87 25.41 -23.42
C ALA A 553 -20.26 23.96 -23.09
N LEU A 554 -20.75 23.71 -21.88
CA LEU A 554 -21.18 22.38 -21.44
C LEU A 554 -22.34 21.88 -22.28
N ALA A 555 -23.38 22.71 -22.45
CA ALA A 555 -24.52 22.40 -23.31
C ALA A 555 -24.07 22.12 -24.76
N ASN A 556 -23.12 22.90 -25.29
CA ASN A 556 -22.59 22.68 -26.63
C ASN A 556 -21.78 21.38 -26.75
N ALA A 557 -20.95 21.05 -25.76
CA ALA A 557 -20.20 19.80 -25.73
C ALA A 557 -21.13 18.58 -25.66
N ILE A 558 -22.16 18.62 -24.81
CA ILE A 558 -23.21 17.58 -24.74
C ILE A 558 -23.93 17.46 -26.08
N ARG A 559 -24.31 18.57 -26.71
CA ARG A 559 -24.97 18.58 -28.03
C ARG A 559 -24.11 17.90 -29.12
N ILE A 560 -22.80 18.10 -29.08
CA ILE A 560 -21.84 17.47 -29.99
C ILE A 560 -21.72 15.98 -29.70
N GLY A 561 -21.73 15.59 -28.43
CA GLY A 561 -21.59 14.21 -27.95
C GLY A 561 -22.87 13.36 -27.92
N ALA A 562 -24.05 13.97 -28.10
CA ALA A 562 -25.35 13.36 -27.82
C ALA A 562 -25.68 12.17 -28.71
N LEU A 563 -25.31 12.22 -29.99
CA LEU A 563 -25.70 11.20 -30.99
C LEU A 563 -24.73 11.18 -32.17
N ALA A 564 -24.66 10.06 -32.88
CA ALA A 564 -23.84 9.94 -34.08
C ALA A 564 -24.48 10.68 -35.28
N HIS A 565 -23.91 11.81 -35.72
CA HIS A 565 -24.37 12.51 -36.92
C HIS A 565 -23.23 13.27 -37.61
N ARG A 566 -22.54 12.56 -38.51
CA ARG A 566 -21.33 13.00 -39.21
C ARG A 566 -21.47 14.37 -39.87
N GLU A 567 -22.52 14.58 -40.67
CA GLU A 567 -22.74 15.83 -41.41
C GLU A 567 -22.87 17.07 -40.51
N LYS A 568 -23.38 16.88 -39.29
CA LYS A 568 -23.57 17.96 -38.30
C LYS A 568 -22.35 18.13 -37.39
N GLY A 569 -21.34 17.26 -37.53
CA GLY A 569 -20.16 17.20 -36.69
C GLY A 569 -20.45 16.67 -35.28
N LYS A 570 -21.40 15.73 -35.14
CA LYS A 570 -21.72 15.09 -33.86
C LYS A 570 -21.12 13.68 -33.78
N VAL A 571 -20.66 13.29 -32.60
CA VAL A 571 -20.04 11.99 -32.29
C VAL A 571 -20.74 11.33 -31.09
N PRO A 572 -20.80 9.99 -31.00
CA PRO A 572 -21.49 9.29 -29.91
C PRO A 572 -20.62 9.22 -28.64
N ALA A 573 -20.48 10.34 -27.93
CA ALA A 573 -19.61 10.46 -26.75
C ALA A 573 -20.16 9.71 -25.52
N PHE A 574 -21.45 9.39 -25.49
CA PHE A 574 -22.10 8.69 -24.37
C PHE A 574 -22.18 7.17 -24.54
N ALA A 575 -21.60 6.60 -25.61
CA ALA A 575 -21.71 5.18 -25.88
C ALA A 575 -21.16 4.29 -24.73
N PRO A 576 -21.73 3.09 -24.50
CA PRO A 576 -21.36 2.25 -23.35
C PRO A 576 -19.92 1.73 -23.42
N GLY A 577 -19.36 1.60 -24.63
CA GLY A 577 -18.01 1.06 -24.85
C GLY A 577 -16.88 1.89 -24.23
N TYR A 578 -17.12 3.14 -23.83
CA TYR A 578 -16.15 3.95 -23.08
C TYR A 578 -16.11 3.63 -21.57
N GLU A 579 -17.11 2.91 -21.06
CA GLU A 579 -17.24 2.54 -19.64
C GLU A 579 -17.33 1.02 -19.43
N ALA A 580 -17.35 0.24 -20.52
CA ALA A 580 -17.38 -1.21 -20.50
C ALA A 580 -16.02 -1.81 -20.06
N PRO A 581 -15.99 -2.93 -19.32
CA PRO A 581 -14.75 -3.58 -18.89
C PRO A 581 -13.91 -4.07 -20.07
N GLY A 582 -12.64 -3.65 -20.15
CA GLY A 582 -11.68 -4.01 -21.18
C GLY A 582 -10.25 -3.57 -20.81
N PRO A 583 -9.23 -3.97 -21.60
CA PRO A 583 -7.81 -3.64 -21.35
C PRO A 583 -7.52 -2.12 -21.31
N TRP A 584 -8.47 -1.34 -21.83
CA TRP A 584 -8.41 0.11 -21.97
C TRP A 584 -9.42 0.85 -21.09
N SER A 585 -10.15 0.13 -20.22
CA SER A 585 -11.20 0.69 -19.36
C SER A 585 -10.79 0.73 -17.89
N GLN A 586 -11.34 1.68 -17.12
CA GLN A 586 -11.07 2.01 -15.71
C GLN A 586 -9.95 3.03 -15.43
N ARG A 587 -9.76 4.04 -16.30
CA ARG A 587 -9.06 5.26 -15.86
C ARG A 587 -10.03 6.29 -15.28
N ASP A 588 -11.15 6.53 -15.95
CA ASP A 588 -12.17 7.51 -15.54
C ASP A 588 -13.45 6.84 -14.97
N GLY A 589 -14.06 7.43 -13.94
CA GLY A 589 -15.37 7.00 -13.38
C GLY A 589 -16.55 7.28 -14.33
N SER A 590 -17.81 7.09 -13.91
CA SER A 590 -18.98 7.36 -14.80
C SER A 590 -19.09 8.83 -15.19
N ILE A 591 -19.25 9.13 -16.49
CA ILE A 591 -19.50 10.52 -16.95
C ILE A 591 -20.84 11.05 -16.47
N ALA A 592 -21.80 10.16 -16.20
CA ALA A 592 -23.11 10.52 -15.66
C ALA A 592 -23.00 11.01 -14.21
N ALA A 593 -22.03 10.52 -13.43
CA ALA A 593 -21.78 11.02 -12.08
C ALA A 593 -21.26 12.47 -12.09
N ASP A 594 -20.28 12.77 -12.95
CA ASP A 594 -19.76 14.13 -13.14
C ASP A 594 -20.89 15.09 -13.56
N LEU A 595 -21.73 14.70 -14.54
CA LEU A 595 -22.83 15.52 -15.03
C LEU A 595 -23.99 15.65 -14.03
N GLY A 596 -24.31 14.61 -13.26
CA GLY A 596 -25.33 14.65 -12.21
C GLY A 596 -24.97 15.63 -11.09
N ALA A 597 -23.69 15.66 -10.70
CA ALA A 597 -23.18 16.66 -9.75
C ALA A 597 -23.33 18.09 -10.29
N ALA A 598 -23.03 18.31 -11.58
CA ALA A 598 -23.22 19.61 -12.23
C ALA A 598 -24.70 20.03 -12.27
N ILE A 599 -25.59 19.12 -12.68
CA ILE A 599 -27.05 19.35 -12.76
C ILE A 599 -27.62 19.83 -11.42
N THR A 600 -27.12 19.28 -10.31
CA THR A 600 -27.57 19.62 -8.96
C THR A 600 -27.23 21.06 -8.54
N LYS A 601 -26.28 21.71 -9.23
CA LYS A 601 -25.83 23.09 -8.94
C LYS A 601 -26.43 24.16 -9.86
N LEU A 602 -27.01 23.78 -10.99
CA LEU A 602 -27.53 24.73 -11.97
C LEU A 602 -28.84 25.38 -11.50
N ASP A 603 -29.01 26.67 -11.78
CA ASP A 603 -30.31 27.34 -11.67
C ASP A 603 -31.30 26.82 -12.74
N ASP A 604 -32.61 27.02 -12.54
CA ASP A 604 -33.66 26.48 -13.42
C ASP A 604 -33.46 26.81 -14.91
N SER A 605 -33.00 28.02 -15.24
CA SER A 605 -32.79 28.42 -16.63
C SER A 605 -31.59 27.70 -17.25
N SER A 606 -30.50 27.59 -16.51
CA SER A 606 -29.28 26.89 -16.93
C SER A 606 -29.51 25.37 -17.00
N LEU A 607 -30.25 24.83 -16.03
CA LEU A 607 -30.65 23.43 -15.96
C LEU A 607 -31.48 23.05 -17.19
N GLU A 608 -32.50 23.82 -17.55
CA GLU A 608 -33.34 23.52 -18.72
C GLU A 608 -32.49 23.53 -20.01
N LYS A 609 -31.55 24.47 -20.13
CA LYS A 609 -30.65 24.55 -21.29
C LYS A 609 -29.78 23.29 -21.44
N VAL A 610 -29.18 22.81 -20.36
CA VAL A 610 -28.37 21.58 -20.37
C VAL A 610 -29.26 20.36 -20.59
N LEU A 611 -30.40 20.29 -19.90
CA LEU A 611 -31.31 19.14 -19.94
C LEU A 611 -31.91 18.91 -21.32
N VAL A 612 -32.22 19.97 -22.08
CA VAL A 612 -32.65 19.84 -23.49
C VAL A 612 -31.60 19.10 -24.31
N GLN A 613 -30.31 19.42 -24.16
CA GLN A 613 -29.23 18.76 -24.90
C GLN A 613 -29.01 17.31 -24.43
N VAL A 614 -29.11 17.06 -23.13
CA VAL A 614 -29.01 15.70 -22.57
C VAL A 614 -30.12 14.80 -23.12
N LEU A 615 -31.37 15.30 -23.19
CA LEU A 615 -32.50 14.54 -23.69
C LEU A 615 -32.47 14.30 -25.21
N GLU A 616 -31.61 15.01 -25.97
CA GLU A 616 -31.34 14.66 -27.38
C GLU A 616 -30.56 13.34 -27.54
N THR A 617 -29.93 12.85 -26.46
CA THR A 617 -29.10 11.64 -26.49
C THR A 617 -29.91 10.40 -26.91
N ASP A 618 -29.28 9.51 -27.67
CA ASP A 618 -29.84 8.23 -28.14
C ASP A 618 -29.31 7.01 -27.36
N GLU A 619 -28.52 7.23 -26.31
CA GLU A 619 -27.99 6.17 -25.44
C GLU A 619 -28.82 5.99 -24.16
N PRO A 620 -29.68 4.94 -24.06
CA PRO A 620 -30.53 4.72 -22.91
C PRO A 620 -29.77 4.33 -21.64
N GLY A 621 -28.62 3.64 -21.75
CA GLY A 621 -27.81 3.27 -20.59
C GLY A 621 -27.26 4.49 -19.85
N PHE A 622 -26.72 5.46 -20.59
CA PHE A 622 -26.25 6.74 -20.04
C PHE A 622 -27.38 7.51 -19.35
N LEU A 623 -28.56 7.61 -19.98
CA LEU A 623 -29.72 8.28 -19.40
C LEU A 623 -30.17 7.61 -18.09
N ALA A 624 -30.07 6.28 -18.00
CA ALA A 624 -30.40 5.54 -16.79
C ALA A 624 -29.40 5.81 -15.65
N GLN A 625 -28.10 5.83 -15.96
CA GLN A 625 -27.07 6.22 -15.00
C GLN A 625 -27.30 7.67 -14.53
N LEU A 626 -27.52 8.60 -15.46
CA LEU A 626 -27.72 10.02 -15.15
C LEU A 626 -28.98 10.26 -14.33
N SER A 627 -30.07 9.53 -14.63
CA SER A 627 -31.28 9.58 -13.81
C SER A 627 -31.05 9.16 -12.37
N SER A 628 -30.05 8.29 -12.11
CA SER A 628 -29.68 7.84 -10.78
C SER A 628 -28.75 8.82 -10.05
N ALA A 629 -28.00 9.62 -10.81
CA ALA A 629 -27.07 10.65 -10.33
C ALA A 629 -27.70 12.07 -10.24
N SER A 630 -28.91 12.25 -10.77
CA SER A 630 -29.60 13.55 -10.84
C SER A 630 -30.72 13.68 -9.78
N PRO A 631 -31.19 14.91 -9.48
CA PRO A 631 -32.34 15.12 -8.61
C PRO A 631 -33.59 14.32 -9.04
N PRO A 632 -34.31 13.64 -8.13
CA PRO A 632 -35.44 12.76 -8.50
C PRO A 632 -36.59 13.43 -9.27
N LEU A 633 -36.75 14.75 -9.14
CA LEU A 633 -37.73 15.53 -9.90
C LEU A 633 -37.54 15.40 -11.43
N LEU A 634 -36.30 15.12 -11.88
CA LEU A 634 -35.99 14.93 -13.29
C LEU A 634 -36.28 13.50 -13.79
N ARG A 635 -36.48 12.53 -12.88
CA ARG A 635 -36.65 11.11 -13.22
C ARG A 635 -37.74 10.87 -14.27
N ARG A 636 -38.90 11.52 -14.13
CA ARG A 636 -40.01 11.41 -15.10
C ARG A 636 -39.67 11.92 -16.50
N ARG A 637 -38.70 12.83 -16.65
CA ARG A 637 -38.24 13.30 -17.96
C ARG A 637 -37.30 12.27 -18.59
N PHE A 638 -36.39 11.68 -17.81
CA PHE A 638 -35.53 10.59 -18.27
C PHE A 638 -36.32 9.32 -18.61
N GLU A 639 -37.27 8.90 -17.75
CA GLU A 639 -38.18 7.78 -18.01
C GLU A 639 -38.89 7.95 -19.35
N ARG A 640 -39.52 9.10 -19.60
CA ARG A 640 -40.19 9.37 -20.88
C ARG A 640 -39.26 9.28 -22.09
N ARG A 641 -37.99 9.69 -21.95
CA ARG A 641 -37.01 9.61 -23.04
C ARG A 641 -36.52 8.19 -23.26
N ILE A 642 -36.21 7.46 -22.19
CA ILE A 642 -35.78 6.05 -22.24
C ILE A 642 -36.89 5.19 -22.84
N ASP A 643 -38.14 5.39 -22.45
CA ASP A 643 -39.31 4.67 -23.01
C ASP A 643 -39.53 4.98 -24.49
N ALA A 644 -39.15 6.18 -24.95
CA ALA A 644 -39.22 6.56 -26.37
C ALA A 644 -38.09 5.93 -27.20
N LEU A 645 -36.94 5.63 -26.60
CA LEU A 645 -35.80 5.01 -27.26
C LEU A 645 -36.00 3.49 -27.41
N VAL A 646 -36.87 3.11 -28.36
CA VAL A 646 -36.96 1.73 -28.82
C VAL A 646 -35.61 1.28 -29.39
N PRO A 647 -35.30 -0.02 -29.42
CA PRO A 647 -33.95 -0.46 -29.77
C PRO A 647 -33.44 -0.02 -31.14
N GLU A 648 -34.34 0.20 -32.11
CA GLU A 648 -34.02 0.73 -33.44
C GLU A 648 -33.67 2.22 -33.43
N GLU A 649 -34.11 2.97 -32.42
CA GLU A 649 -33.82 4.40 -32.23
C GLU A 649 -32.67 4.65 -31.26
N ALA A 650 -32.18 3.61 -30.58
CA ALA A 650 -31.04 3.69 -29.68
C ALA A 650 -29.71 3.66 -30.45
N ALA A 651 -28.66 4.21 -29.85
CA ALA A 651 -27.33 4.26 -30.44
C ALA A 651 -26.86 2.86 -30.92
N GLU A 652 -26.25 2.81 -32.10
CA GLU A 652 -25.69 1.58 -32.67
C GLU A 652 -24.48 1.10 -31.84
N LEU A 653 -24.42 -0.20 -31.58
CA LEU A 653 -23.36 -0.84 -30.77
C LEU A 653 -22.55 -1.83 -31.61
N TRP A 654 -21.24 -1.84 -31.40
CA TRP A 654 -20.30 -2.66 -32.17
C TRP A 654 -19.91 -3.96 -31.47
N SER A 655 -20.20 -4.06 -30.16
CA SER A 655 -19.77 -5.15 -29.30
C SER A 655 -20.93 -5.64 -28.42
N ILE A 656 -20.94 -6.95 -28.18
CA ILE A 656 -21.87 -7.55 -27.21
C ILE A 656 -21.59 -7.07 -25.78
N VAL A 657 -20.34 -6.72 -25.47
CA VAL A 657 -19.97 -6.18 -24.15
C VAL A 657 -20.63 -4.82 -23.93
N ASP A 658 -20.72 -3.98 -24.97
CA ASP A 658 -21.39 -2.68 -24.89
C ASP A 658 -22.89 -2.85 -24.67
N LEU A 659 -23.51 -3.82 -25.35
CA LEU A 659 -24.92 -4.14 -25.17
C LEU A 659 -25.20 -4.66 -23.77
N GLN A 660 -24.33 -5.53 -23.24
CA GLN A 660 -24.42 -6.00 -21.87
C GLN A 660 -24.26 -4.86 -20.86
N LYS A 661 -23.33 -3.92 -21.09
CA LYS A 661 -23.17 -2.73 -20.26
C LYS A 661 -24.41 -1.83 -20.29
N ARG A 662 -25.03 -1.60 -21.45
CA ARG A 662 -26.31 -0.88 -21.58
C ARG A 662 -27.42 -1.54 -20.76
N ILE A 663 -27.54 -2.87 -20.84
CA ILE A 663 -28.53 -3.63 -20.04
C ILE A 663 -28.26 -3.47 -18.55
N GLU A 664 -27.00 -3.61 -18.13
CA GLU A 664 -26.59 -3.45 -16.73
C GLU A 664 -26.94 -2.06 -16.20
N ASP A 665 -26.67 -1.01 -16.97
CA ASP A 665 -26.98 0.38 -16.60
C ASP A 665 -28.47 0.64 -16.48
N LEU A 666 -29.28 0.07 -17.37
CA LEU A 666 -30.75 0.16 -17.30
C LEU A 666 -31.30 -0.54 -16.06
N LEU A 667 -30.78 -1.73 -15.75
CA LEU A 667 -31.16 -2.47 -14.54
C LEU A 667 -30.75 -1.69 -13.28
N ASN A 668 -29.50 -1.22 -13.21
CA ASN A 668 -29.00 -0.41 -12.10
C ASN A 668 -29.80 0.89 -11.91
N GLY A 669 -30.30 1.50 -13.00
CA GLY A 669 -31.12 2.71 -12.95
C GLY A 669 -32.60 2.49 -12.60
N GLY A 670 -33.07 1.23 -12.53
CA GLY A 670 -34.45 0.91 -12.21
C GLY A 670 -35.39 0.77 -13.42
N PHE A 671 -34.87 0.73 -14.66
CA PHE A 671 -35.67 0.76 -15.89
C PHE A 671 -35.96 -0.64 -16.43
N ALA A 672 -36.75 -1.42 -15.69
CA ALA A 672 -37.03 -2.83 -15.99
C ALA A 672 -37.59 -3.08 -17.40
N GLY A 673 -38.51 -2.22 -17.87
CA GLY A 673 -39.16 -2.36 -19.18
C GLY A 673 -38.16 -2.24 -20.34
N ALA A 674 -37.33 -1.18 -20.32
CA ALA A 674 -36.30 -0.97 -21.33
C ALA A 674 -35.21 -2.05 -21.27
N ALA A 675 -34.76 -2.45 -20.07
CA ALA A 675 -33.79 -3.52 -19.91
C ALA A 675 -34.26 -4.85 -20.55
N ALA A 676 -35.53 -5.22 -20.35
CA ALA A 676 -36.11 -6.44 -20.93
C ALA A 676 -36.10 -6.44 -22.48
N LEU A 677 -36.30 -5.28 -23.12
CA LEU A 677 -36.23 -5.15 -24.58
C LEU A 677 -34.80 -5.43 -25.09
N PHE A 678 -33.78 -4.82 -24.48
CA PHE A 678 -32.38 -5.02 -24.89
C PHE A 678 -31.86 -6.43 -24.54
N MET A 679 -32.35 -7.06 -23.47
CA MET A 679 -32.05 -8.48 -23.17
C MET A 679 -32.55 -9.43 -24.27
N THR A 680 -33.70 -9.12 -24.89
CA THR A 680 -34.21 -9.89 -26.04
C THR A 680 -33.28 -9.79 -27.23
N ILE A 681 -32.71 -8.60 -27.48
CA ILE A 681 -31.75 -8.37 -28.57
C ILE A 681 -30.44 -9.11 -28.31
N GLU A 682 -29.92 -9.03 -27.08
CA GLU A 682 -28.72 -9.78 -26.67
C GLU A 682 -28.89 -11.28 -26.93
N THR A 683 -30.10 -11.81 -26.71
CA THR A 683 -30.41 -13.22 -26.96
C THR A 683 -30.23 -13.60 -28.43
N SER A 684 -30.68 -12.72 -29.34
CA SER A 684 -30.59 -12.90 -30.80
C SER A 684 -29.25 -12.48 -31.43
N ALA A 685 -28.35 -11.85 -30.67
CA ALA A 685 -27.09 -11.32 -31.21
C ALA A 685 -26.11 -12.44 -31.62
N THR A 686 -25.54 -12.32 -32.82
CA THR A 686 -24.56 -13.27 -33.37
C THR A 686 -23.15 -12.87 -32.93
N THR A 687 -22.36 -13.80 -32.38
CA THR A 687 -20.96 -13.57 -31.96
C THR A 687 -20.01 -14.46 -32.75
N LEU A 688 -18.73 -14.06 -32.86
CA LEU A 688 -17.65 -14.87 -33.47
C LEU A 688 -17.22 -16.03 -32.56
N GLY A 689 -18.15 -16.94 -32.24
CA GLY A 689 -17.96 -18.09 -31.35
C GLY A 689 -18.69 -17.98 -30.00
N PRO A 690 -18.59 -19.01 -29.14
CA PRO A 690 -19.17 -18.98 -27.80
C PRO A 690 -18.42 -17.97 -26.92
N GLY A 691 -19.04 -16.80 -26.70
CA GLY A 691 -18.47 -15.75 -25.86
C GLY A 691 -18.27 -16.22 -24.42
N ARG A 692 -17.02 -16.20 -23.93
CA ARG A 692 -16.69 -16.57 -22.54
C ARG A 692 -17.47 -15.66 -21.58
N GLY A 693 -18.14 -16.24 -20.57
CA GLY A 693 -18.92 -15.50 -19.58
C GLY A 693 -20.28 -14.95 -20.06
N ARG A 694 -20.68 -15.16 -21.32
CA ARG A 694 -21.98 -14.66 -21.85
C ARG A 694 -23.19 -15.22 -21.10
N GLU A 695 -23.23 -16.53 -20.88
CA GLU A 695 -24.31 -17.19 -20.12
C GLU A 695 -24.35 -16.73 -18.65
N THR A 696 -23.19 -16.40 -18.08
CA THR A 696 -23.08 -15.82 -16.74
C THR A 696 -23.74 -14.45 -16.66
N MET A 697 -23.45 -13.57 -17.62
CA MET A 697 -24.07 -12.25 -17.69
C MET A 697 -25.58 -12.34 -17.93
N ARG A 698 -26.03 -13.26 -18.77
CA ARG A 698 -27.47 -13.52 -18.97
C ARG A 698 -28.19 -13.90 -17.70
N LEU A 699 -27.65 -14.86 -16.95
CA LEU A 699 -28.24 -15.27 -15.67
C LEU A 699 -28.27 -14.11 -14.68
N ARG A 700 -27.19 -13.32 -14.60
CA ARG A 700 -27.13 -12.12 -13.75
C ARG A 700 -28.24 -11.13 -14.10
N PHE A 701 -28.41 -10.81 -15.39
CA PHE A 701 -29.45 -9.89 -15.83
C PHE A 701 -30.86 -10.42 -15.57
N ALA A 702 -31.10 -11.72 -15.80
CA ALA A 702 -32.38 -12.34 -15.52
C ALA A 702 -32.73 -12.29 -14.02
N LEU A 703 -31.78 -12.61 -13.15
CA LEU A 703 -31.97 -12.54 -11.70
C LEU A 703 -32.17 -11.09 -11.21
N HIS A 704 -31.41 -10.13 -11.75
CA HIS A 704 -31.57 -8.72 -11.40
C HIS A 704 -32.94 -8.19 -11.86
N LEU A 705 -33.35 -8.48 -13.09
CA LEU A 705 -34.67 -8.10 -13.61
C LEU A 705 -35.80 -8.69 -12.77
N ALA A 706 -35.73 -9.99 -12.45
CA ALA A 706 -36.71 -10.66 -11.60
C ALA A 706 -36.77 -10.02 -10.20
N PHE A 707 -35.62 -9.66 -9.62
CA PHE A 707 -35.55 -9.00 -8.32
C PHE A 707 -36.17 -7.59 -8.34
N MET A 708 -36.00 -6.85 -9.43
CA MET A 708 -36.61 -5.54 -9.62
C MET A 708 -38.12 -5.61 -9.82
N GLN A 709 -38.60 -6.62 -10.54
CA GLN A 709 -40.02 -6.86 -10.80
C GLN A 709 -40.74 -7.57 -9.65
N GLU A 710 -40.01 -7.88 -8.57
CA GLU A 710 -40.52 -8.66 -7.43
C GLU A 710 -41.05 -10.05 -7.82
N ASP A 711 -40.50 -10.63 -8.89
CA ASP A 711 -40.81 -11.98 -9.35
C ASP A 711 -40.00 -13.03 -8.57
N TRP A 712 -40.38 -13.20 -7.30
CA TRP A 712 -39.73 -14.12 -6.37
C TRP A 712 -39.77 -15.57 -6.87
N LYS A 713 -40.80 -15.96 -7.62
CA LYS A 713 -40.94 -17.33 -8.14
C LYS A 713 -39.83 -17.67 -9.12
N THR A 714 -39.47 -16.73 -10.00
CA THR A 714 -38.38 -16.93 -10.96
C THR A 714 -37.03 -17.05 -10.26
N ILE A 715 -36.79 -16.30 -9.18
CA ILE A 715 -35.56 -16.39 -8.39
C ILE A 715 -35.47 -17.73 -7.63
N ASP A 716 -36.57 -18.18 -7.03
CA ASP A 716 -36.62 -19.44 -6.27
C ASP A 716 -36.48 -20.67 -7.18
N ALA A 717 -36.98 -20.61 -8.42
CA ALA A 717 -36.97 -21.70 -9.38
C ALA A 717 -35.74 -21.74 -10.31
N VAL A 718 -34.83 -20.78 -10.20
CA VAL A 718 -33.66 -20.70 -11.10
C VAL A 718 -32.73 -21.90 -10.89
N VAL A 719 -32.29 -22.50 -11.99
CA VAL A 719 -31.34 -23.62 -12.03
C VAL A 719 -30.13 -23.21 -12.87
N LEU A 720 -28.98 -23.80 -12.57
CA LEU A 720 -27.75 -23.59 -13.33
C LEU A 720 -27.95 -23.93 -14.83
N PRO A 721 -27.51 -23.07 -15.78
CA PRO A 721 -27.62 -23.37 -17.20
C PRO A 721 -26.84 -24.62 -17.62
N GLU A 722 -27.36 -25.40 -18.58
CA GLU A 722 -26.77 -26.67 -19.03
C GLU A 722 -25.38 -26.53 -19.70
N LYS A 723 -25.05 -25.34 -20.22
CA LYS A 723 -23.84 -25.06 -21.02
C LYS A 723 -22.84 -24.14 -20.30
N VAL A 724 -22.54 -24.43 -19.04
CA VAL A 724 -21.55 -23.67 -18.24
C VAL A 724 -20.25 -24.46 -18.12
N GLN A 725 -19.10 -23.79 -18.32
CA GLN A 725 -17.80 -24.41 -18.10
C GLN A 725 -17.60 -24.76 -16.62
N GLN A 726 -16.94 -25.88 -16.31
CA GLN A 726 -16.76 -26.35 -14.93
C GLN A 726 -16.14 -25.28 -14.01
N MET A 727 -15.27 -24.42 -14.52
CA MET A 727 -14.64 -23.33 -13.77
C MET A 727 -15.63 -22.22 -13.35
N ASP A 728 -16.74 -22.03 -14.06
CA ASP A 728 -17.70 -20.94 -13.81
C ASP A 728 -18.90 -21.39 -12.95
N GLN A 729 -19.06 -22.71 -12.71
CA GLN A 729 -20.23 -23.26 -12.03
C GLN A 729 -20.38 -22.75 -10.59
N GLN A 730 -19.28 -22.69 -9.83
CA GLN A 730 -19.33 -22.23 -8.44
C GLN A 730 -19.74 -20.75 -8.36
N SER A 731 -19.15 -19.87 -9.18
CA SER A 731 -19.48 -18.45 -9.20
C SER A 731 -20.94 -18.18 -9.59
N LEU A 732 -21.53 -19.01 -10.45
CA LEU A 732 -22.95 -18.92 -10.77
C LEU A 732 -23.85 -19.42 -9.65
N MET A 733 -23.48 -20.51 -8.95
CA MET A 733 -24.21 -20.96 -7.78
C MET A 733 -24.16 -19.92 -6.65
N ASP A 734 -23.03 -19.24 -6.48
CA ASP A 734 -22.88 -18.15 -5.53
C ASP A 734 -23.80 -16.98 -5.90
N LEU A 735 -23.88 -16.63 -7.19
CA LEU A 735 -24.78 -15.59 -7.71
C LEU A 735 -26.27 -15.93 -7.49
N ILE A 736 -26.68 -17.18 -7.77
CA ILE A 736 -28.04 -17.66 -7.52
C ILE A 736 -28.36 -17.56 -6.03
N SER A 737 -27.48 -18.09 -5.18
CA SER A 737 -27.64 -18.08 -3.72
C SER A 737 -27.73 -16.65 -3.19
N PHE A 738 -26.96 -15.72 -3.77
CA PHE A 738 -26.99 -14.31 -3.42
C PHE A 738 -28.36 -13.69 -3.71
N TYR A 739 -28.91 -13.82 -4.93
CA TYR A 739 -30.23 -13.28 -5.26
C TYR A 739 -31.37 -13.96 -4.53
N GLN A 740 -31.27 -15.27 -4.25
CA GLN A 740 -32.21 -15.98 -3.39
C GLN A 740 -32.20 -15.39 -1.97
N ALA A 741 -31.02 -15.18 -1.39
CA ALA A 741 -30.91 -14.55 -0.08
C ALA A 741 -31.50 -13.13 -0.06
N LEU A 742 -31.22 -12.31 -1.08
CA LEU A 742 -31.81 -10.98 -1.22
C LEU A 742 -33.34 -11.03 -1.34
N SER A 743 -33.88 -12.02 -2.08
CA SER A 743 -35.33 -12.21 -2.18
C SER A 743 -35.95 -12.50 -0.81
N HIS A 744 -35.29 -13.31 0.03
CA HIS A 744 -35.72 -13.61 1.39
C HIS A 744 -35.69 -12.39 2.32
N VAL A 745 -34.77 -11.45 2.10
CA VAL A 745 -34.70 -10.19 2.86
C VAL A 745 -35.83 -9.23 2.43
N LYS A 746 -36.05 -9.09 1.12
CA LYS A 746 -36.96 -8.05 0.58
C LYS A 746 -38.44 -8.48 0.53
N ARG A 747 -38.73 -9.77 0.33
CA ARG A 747 -40.12 -10.25 0.13
C ARG A 747 -40.95 -10.13 1.42
N PRO A 748 -42.22 -9.69 1.36
CA PRO A 748 -43.11 -9.71 2.52
C PRO A 748 -43.25 -11.13 3.09
N GLY A 749 -42.98 -11.29 4.39
CA GLY A 749 -42.99 -12.62 5.06
C GLY A 749 -41.82 -13.52 4.68
N GLY A 750 -40.72 -12.96 4.16
CA GLY A 750 -39.51 -13.70 3.85
C GLY A 750 -38.84 -14.37 5.06
N ASN A 751 -38.12 -15.46 4.81
CA ASN A 751 -37.39 -16.17 5.85
C ASN A 751 -36.00 -15.54 6.05
N LEU A 752 -35.89 -14.63 7.03
CA LEU A 752 -34.67 -13.89 7.32
C LEU A 752 -33.54 -14.78 7.84
N ASP A 753 -33.85 -15.86 8.58
CA ASP A 753 -32.82 -16.81 9.05
C ASP A 753 -32.18 -17.56 7.88
N GLN A 754 -32.98 -17.90 6.86
CA GLN A 754 -32.47 -18.49 5.63
C GLN A 754 -31.59 -17.49 4.86
N ALA A 755 -31.97 -16.21 4.77
CA ALA A 755 -31.14 -15.19 4.14
C ALA A 755 -29.80 -15.02 4.85
N VAL A 756 -29.80 -14.92 6.19
CA VAL A 756 -28.58 -14.83 7.00
C VAL A 756 -27.69 -16.05 6.77
N THR A 757 -28.25 -17.26 6.82
CA THR A 757 -27.49 -18.50 6.60
C THR A 757 -26.82 -18.53 5.22
N MET A 758 -27.54 -18.12 4.17
CA MET A 758 -27.01 -18.11 2.81
C MET A 758 -25.92 -17.05 2.63
N LEU A 759 -26.12 -15.83 3.14
CA LEU A 759 -25.14 -14.74 3.07
C LEU A 759 -23.89 -15.01 3.92
N GLU A 760 -24.02 -15.65 5.09
CA GLU A 760 -22.88 -16.11 5.90
C GLU A 760 -22.05 -17.16 5.16
N ALA A 761 -22.70 -18.12 4.49
CA ALA A 761 -22.00 -19.12 3.70
C ALA A 761 -21.23 -18.47 2.54
N LEU A 762 -21.87 -17.53 1.82
CA LEU A 762 -21.25 -16.78 0.73
C LEU A 762 -20.07 -15.93 1.21
N HIS A 763 -20.23 -15.21 2.32
CA HIS A 763 -19.16 -14.38 2.90
C HIS A 763 -17.99 -15.24 3.39
N ARG A 764 -18.26 -16.41 3.99
CA ARG A 764 -17.21 -17.33 4.44
C ARG A 764 -16.42 -17.93 3.26
N GLN A 765 -17.11 -18.26 2.17
CA GLN A 765 -16.49 -18.82 0.96
C GLN A 765 -15.71 -17.77 0.18
N ASN A 766 -16.22 -16.53 0.14
CA ASN A 766 -15.62 -15.42 -0.60
C ASN A 766 -15.47 -14.17 0.30
N PRO A 767 -14.53 -14.14 1.27
CA PRO A 767 -14.39 -13.03 2.22
C PRO A 767 -14.06 -11.69 1.58
N GLN A 768 -13.52 -11.72 0.36
CA GLN A 768 -13.10 -10.56 -0.42
C GLN A 768 -14.30 -9.80 -1.06
N VAL A 769 -15.46 -10.45 -1.20
CA VAL A 769 -16.64 -9.85 -1.84
C VAL A 769 -17.46 -9.07 -0.82
N GLN A 770 -17.26 -7.74 -0.80
CA GLN A 770 -17.83 -6.85 0.22
C GLN A 770 -19.36 -6.83 0.22
N SER A 771 -20.00 -6.95 -0.94
CA SER A 771 -21.46 -6.95 -1.05
C SER A 771 -22.12 -8.08 -0.26
N TYR A 772 -21.44 -9.22 -0.05
CA TYR A 772 -21.94 -10.30 0.81
C TYR A 772 -21.96 -9.88 2.29
N ALA A 773 -20.93 -9.20 2.75
CA ALA A 773 -20.85 -8.70 4.13
C ALA A 773 -21.88 -7.58 4.38
N THR A 774 -21.99 -6.61 3.46
CA THR A 774 -22.95 -5.50 3.56
C THR A 774 -24.39 -6.02 3.58
N ASN A 775 -24.73 -6.97 2.71
CA ASN A 775 -26.08 -7.55 2.67
C ASN A 775 -26.32 -8.52 3.84
N LEU A 776 -25.30 -9.21 4.35
CA LEU A 776 -25.40 -9.99 5.58
C LEU A 776 -25.75 -9.10 6.78
N PHE A 777 -25.06 -7.97 6.90
CA PHE A 777 -25.36 -6.97 7.94
C PHE A 777 -26.80 -6.45 7.81
N ALA A 778 -27.23 -6.11 6.59
CA ALA A 778 -28.60 -5.70 6.33
C ALA A 778 -29.63 -6.78 6.72
N ALA A 779 -29.38 -8.06 6.38
CA ALA A 779 -30.27 -9.17 6.74
C ALA A 779 -30.37 -9.38 8.25
N LYS A 780 -29.24 -9.33 8.97
CA LYS A 780 -29.20 -9.41 10.44
C LYS A 780 -29.93 -8.23 11.07
N LEU A 781 -29.75 -7.02 10.55
CA LEU A 781 -30.46 -5.82 11.00
C LEU A 781 -31.98 -6.00 10.85
N SER A 782 -32.45 -6.39 9.66
CA SER A 782 -33.87 -6.64 9.42
C SER A 782 -34.45 -7.70 10.36
N ARG A 783 -33.69 -8.75 10.68
CA ARG A 783 -34.09 -9.79 11.63
C ARG A 783 -34.29 -9.24 13.04
N VAL A 784 -33.36 -8.42 13.51
CA VAL A 784 -33.42 -7.80 14.84
C VAL A 784 -34.62 -6.84 14.95
N MET A 785 -34.83 -6.00 13.93
CA MET A 785 -35.89 -4.98 13.90
C MET A 785 -37.31 -5.57 13.87
N GLY A 786 -37.52 -6.75 13.29
CA GLY A 786 -38.78 -7.50 13.44
C GLY A 786 -40.04 -6.82 12.90
N GLY A 787 -39.93 -6.13 11.76
CA GLY A 787 -41.05 -5.56 10.99
C GLY A 787 -41.41 -4.11 11.30
N ASP A 788 -40.95 -3.55 12.42
CA ASP A 788 -41.08 -2.12 12.75
C ASP A 788 -39.73 -1.43 12.55
N ALA A 789 -39.62 -0.63 11.47
CA ALA A 789 -38.38 0.06 11.10
C ALA A 789 -37.97 1.14 12.11
N PHE A 790 -38.89 1.62 12.95
CA PHE A 790 -38.62 2.65 13.96
C PHE A 790 -38.72 2.10 15.39
N ALA A 791 -38.73 0.79 15.57
CA ALA A 791 -38.75 0.19 16.91
C ALA A 791 -37.50 0.58 17.72
N ILE A 792 -37.66 0.60 19.05
CA ILE A 792 -36.54 0.61 20.00
C ILE A 792 -36.36 -0.81 20.51
N LEU A 793 -35.15 -1.32 20.35
CA LEU A 793 -34.81 -2.67 20.76
C LEU A 793 -34.76 -2.75 22.29
N THR A 794 -35.33 -3.83 22.84
CA THR A 794 -35.34 -4.09 24.28
C THR A 794 -34.98 -5.56 24.56
N GLY A 795 -34.47 -5.84 25.75
CA GLY A 795 -34.16 -7.21 26.19
C GLY A 795 -33.11 -7.91 25.31
N ALA A 796 -33.41 -9.15 24.89
CA ALA A 796 -32.50 -9.97 24.08
C ALA A 796 -32.18 -9.33 22.72
N LYS A 797 -33.15 -8.64 22.10
CA LYS A 797 -32.95 -7.95 20.82
C LYS A 797 -32.02 -6.75 20.93
N LEU A 798 -32.01 -6.05 22.08
CA LEU A 798 -31.06 -4.96 22.32
C LEU A 798 -29.62 -5.48 22.38
N ARG A 799 -29.42 -6.63 23.05
CA ARG A 799 -28.11 -7.30 23.10
C ARG A 799 -27.63 -7.69 21.70
N GLU A 800 -28.50 -8.33 20.91
CA GLU A 800 -28.21 -8.71 19.52
C GLU A 800 -27.90 -7.47 18.65
N GLY A 801 -28.62 -6.36 18.85
CA GLY A 801 -28.36 -5.09 18.15
C GLY A 801 -27.02 -4.45 18.52
N ILE A 802 -26.59 -4.55 19.77
CA ILE A 802 -25.27 -4.06 20.22
C ILE A 802 -24.15 -4.93 19.65
N GLU A 803 -24.31 -6.26 19.66
CA GLU A 803 -23.36 -7.19 19.03
C GLU A 803 -23.19 -6.90 17.54
N LEU A 804 -24.30 -6.58 16.85
CA LEU A 804 -24.30 -6.22 15.45
C LEU A 804 -23.56 -4.88 15.18
N LEU A 805 -23.64 -3.90 16.10
CA LEU A 805 -22.82 -2.67 16.01
C LEU A 805 -21.31 -2.96 16.11
N SER A 806 -20.89 -3.87 16.98
CA SER A 806 -19.48 -4.29 17.07
C SER A 806 -19.03 -5.10 15.83
N GLU A 807 -19.95 -5.83 15.18
CA GLU A 807 -19.68 -6.46 13.88
C GLU A 807 -19.49 -5.41 12.77
N TYR A 808 -20.29 -4.34 12.77
CA TYR A 808 -20.09 -3.20 11.86
C TYR A 808 -18.69 -2.59 12.01
N GLU A 809 -18.23 -2.32 13.23
CA GLU A 809 -16.94 -1.64 13.46
C GLU A 809 -15.78 -2.45 12.86
N ARG A 810 -15.83 -3.78 13.01
CA ARG A 810 -14.88 -4.71 12.38
C ARG A 810 -14.97 -4.71 10.85
N LEU A 811 -16.17 -4.60 10.29
CA LEU A 811 -16.37 -4.51 8.84
C LEU A 811 -15.89 -3.17 8.27
N SER A 812 -16.11 -2.06 8.98
CA SER A 812 -15.71 -0.71 8.55
C SER A 812 -14.20 -0.45 8.61
N GLY A 813 -13.45 -1.22 9.42
CA GLY A 813 -11.98 -1.21 9.43
C GLY A 813 -11.37 -1.79 8.15
N ARG A 814 -12.17 -2.47 7.32
CA ARG A 814 -11.79 -2.87 5.95
C ARG A 814 -12.32 -1.77 5.02
N SER A 815 -11.49 -1.26 4.10
CA SER A 815 -11.86 -0.17 3.19
C SER A 815 -13.08 -0.53 2.33
N VAL A 816 -14.29 -0.19 2.79
CA VAL A 816 -15.55 -0.31 2.02
C VAL A 816 -15.71 0.98 1.21
N THR A 817 -15.86 0.86 -0.11
CA THR A 817 -15.93 2.01 -1.03
C THR A 817 -17.26 2.06 -1.79
N GLY A 818 -17.61 3.25 -2.29
CA GLY A 818 -18.74 3.43 -3.21
C GLY A 818 -20.13 3.24 -2.58
N ALA A 819 -21.05 2.63 -3.34
CA ALA A 819 -22.46 2.49 -2.96
C ALA A 819 -22.70 1.58 -1.74
N ASP A 820 -21.81 0.62 -1.52
CA ASP A 820 -21.87 -0.28 -0.36
C ASP A 820 -21.56 0.47 0.95
N ALA A 821 -20.65 1.45 0.93
CA ALA A 821 -20.32 2.27 2.10
C ALA A 821 -21.52 3.10 2.58
N HIS A 822 -22.23 3.74 1.64
CA HIS A 822 -23.45 4.52 1.95
C HIS A 822 -24.61 3.67 2.47
N SER A 823 -24.81 2.50 1.86
CA SER A 823 -25.85 1.56 2.30
C SER A 823 -25.54 1.04 3.70
N LEU A 824 -24.27 0.74 3.97
CA LEU A 824 -23.78 0.32 5.27
C LEU A 824 -23.91 1.44 6.33
N GLY A 825 -23.56 2.69 5.99
CA GLY A 825 -23.72 3.87 6.85
C GLY A 825 -25.18 4.15 7.20
N SER A 826 -26.09 4.06 6.22
CA SER A 826 -27.53 4.20 6.44
C SER A 826 -28.09 3.09 7.33
N ASN A 827 -27.65 1.84 7.12
CA ASN A 827 -28.05 0.71 7.97
C ASN A 827 -27.51 0.85 9.41
N LYS A 828 -26.29 1.38 9.59
CA LYS A 828 -25.74 1.71 10.92
C LYS A 828 -26.55 2.80 11.60
N ALA A 829 -26.91 3.86 10.89
CA ALA A 829 -27.73 4.92 11.45
C ALA A 829 -29.08 4.38 11.95
N LEU A 830 -29.73 3.50 11.17
CA LEU A 830 -30.96 2.83 11.59
C LEU A 830 -30.75 1.97 12.84
N LEU A 831 -29.66 1.20 12.90
CA LEU A 831 -29.32 0.41 14.08
C LEU A 831 -29.04 1.28 15.31
N LEU A 832 -28.33 2.40 15.15
CA LEU A 832 -28.09 3.40 16.21
C LEU A 832 -29.40 3.97 16.75
N LEU A 833 -30.35 4.30 15.87
CA LEU A 833 -31.69 4.71 16.27
C LEU A 833 -32.37 3.61 17.08
N ALA A 834 -32.29 2.36 16.61
CA ALA A 834 -32.94 1.21 17.23
C ALA A 834 -32.38 0.84 18.62
N VAL A 835 -31.06 0.97 18.84
CA VAL A 835 -30.43 0.73 20.15
C VAL A 835 -30.54 1.93 21.10
N GLY A 836 -31.15 3.04 20.67
CA GLY A 836 -31.37 4.21 21.51
C GLY A 836 -30.20 5.21 21.54
N ARG A 837 -29.40 5.31 20.48
CA ARG A 837 -28.30 6.28 20.28
C ARG A 837 -28.63 7.30 19.18
N PRO A 838 -29.66 8.15 19.33
CA PRO A 838 -30.13 9.04 18.27
C PRO A 838 -29.18 10.19 17.94
N ASP A 839 -28.39 10.69 18.91
CA ASP A 839 -27.38 11.73 18.66
C ASP A 839 -26.28 11.24 17.71
N ASP A 840 -25.77 10.03 17.92
CA ASP A 840 -24.76 9.41 17.04
C ASP A 840 -25.32 9.14 15.64
N ALA A 841 -26.59 8.73 15.56
CA ALA A 841 -27.29 8.57 14.29
C ALA A 841 -27.40 9.90 13.53
N HIS A 842 -27.76 11.01 14.22
CA HIS A 842 -27.84 12.34 13.63
C HIS A 842 -26.49 12.82 13.07
N VAL A 843 -25.39 12.65 13.83
CA VAL A 843 -24.05 13.04 13.37
C VAL A 843 -23.65 12.27 12.11
N LEU A 844 -23.86 10.95 12.11
CA LEU A 844 -23.56 10.09 10.96
C LEU A 844 -24.41 10.48 9.75
N LEU A 845 -25.73 10.57 9.91
CA LEU A 845 -26.66 10.88 8.82
C LEU A 845 -26.41 12.26 8.22
N ARG A 846 -26.01 13.25 9.02
CA ARG A 846 -25.66 14.58 8.50
C ARG A 846 -24.40 14.55 7.63
N ALA A 847 -23.38 13.78 8.02
CA ALA A 847 -22.18 13.58 7.21
C ALA A 847 -22.50 12.85 5.89
N GLU A 848 -23.33 11.80 5.95
CA GLU A 848 -23.79 11.05 4.78
C GLU A 848 -24.66 11.92 3.86
N TYR A 849 -25.59 12.72 4.41
CA TYR A 849 -26.46 13.60 3.64
C TYR A 849 -25.68 14.65 2.84
N ALA A 850 -24.57 15.16 3.39
CA ALA A 850 -23.69 16.08 2.70
C ALA A 850 -22.98 15.45 1.50
N GLN A 851 -22.73 14.13 1.54
CA GLN A 851 -22.15 13.38 0.43
C GLN A 851 -23.20 12.94 -0.59
N ARG A 852 -24.35 12.45 -0.14
CA ARG A 852 -25.50 12.08 -0.99
C ARG A 852 -26.82 12.26 -0.26
N ALA A 853 -27.58 13.25 -0.69
CA ALA A 853 -28.92 13.47 -0.18
C ALA A 853 -29.89 12.37 -0.68
N THR A 854 -30.47 11.58 0.24
CA THR A 854 -31.50 10.59 -0.09
C THR A 854 -32.72 10.73 0.81
N VAL A 855 -33.86 10.23 0.33
CA VAL A 855 -35.12 10.17 1.11
C VAL A 855 -34.94 9.40 2.41
N GLN A 856 -34.21 8.27 2.38
CA GLN A 856 -33.96 7.45 3.56
C GLN A 856 -33.13 8.18 4.60
N ILE A 857 -32.04 8.85 4.20
CA ILE A 857 -31.19 9.61 5.13
C ILE A 857 -32.00 10.73 5.78
N ALA A 858 -32.74 11.51 5.00
CA ALA A 858 -33.60 12.58 5.54
C ALA A 858 -34.70 12.06 6.48
N ALA A 859 -35.31 10.92 6.12
CA ALA A 859 -36.34 10.27 6.92
C ALA A 859 -35.78 9.79 8.27
N TYR A 860 -34.65 9.09 8.27
CA TYR A 860 -34.00 8.60 9.50
C TYR A 860 -33.44 9.74 10.35
N ASP A 861 -32.95 10.81 9.72
CA ASP A 861 -32.44 11.98 10.44
C ASP A 861 -33.57 12.76 11.11
N ALA A 862 -34.73 12.88 10.46
CA ALA A 862 -35.93 13.43 11.08
C ALA A 862 -36.38 12.60 12.29
N VAL A 863 -36.30 11.26 12.21
CA VAL A 863 -36.56 10.38 13.36
C VAL A 863 -35.52 10.57 14.47
N ALA A 864 -34.25 10.75 14.12
CA ALA A 864 -33.18 11.07 15.08
C ALA A 864 -33.47 12.37 15.83
N LEU A 865 -33.80 13.43 15.09
CA LEU A 865 -34.14 14.76 15.62
C LEU A 865 -35.34 14.72 16.57
N VAL A 866 -36.40 13.99 16.23
CA VAL A 866 -37.56 13.83 17.13
C VAL A 866 -37.19 13.09 18.41
N ARG A 867 -36.35 12.04 18.34
CA ARG A 867 -35.91 11.28 19.52
C ARG A 867 -35.06 12.10 20.48
N VAL A 868 -34.32 13.09 19.98
CA VAL A 868 -33.55 14.06 20.80
C VAL A 868 -34.36 15.30 21.21
N GLY A 869 -35.65 15.37 20.83
CA GLY A 869 -36.58 16.43 21.22
C GLY A 869 -36.66 17.63 20.27
N ARG A 870 -35.94 17.64 19.14
CA ARG A 870 -35.89 18.72 18.15
C ARG A 870 -36.99 18.58 17.09
N HIS A 871 -38.24 18.69 17.52
CA HIS A 871 -39.42 18.41 16.67
C HIS A 871 -39.59 19.38 15.51
N ASP A 872 -39.38 20.68 15.73
CA ASP A 872 -39.55 21.70 14.69
C ASP A 872 -38.54 21.50 13.54
N GLU A 873 -37.30 21.18 13.89
CA GLU A 873 -36.23 20.91 12.92
C GLU A 873 -36.48 19.61 12.13
N ALA A 874 -37.08 18.60 12.76
CA ALA A 874 -37.47 17.37 12.07
C ALA A 874 -38.58 17.63 11.03
N LEU A 875 -39.58 18.46 11.37
CA LEU A 875 -40.64 18.84 10.44
C LEU A 875 -40.13 19.73 9.31
N GLU A 876 -39.20 20.65 9.61
CA GLU A 876 -38.51 21.46 8.60
C GLU A 876 -37.70 20.57 7.64
N LEU A 877 -36.92 19.61 8.18
CA LEU A 877 -36.16 18.65 7.37
C LEU A 877 -37.07 17.83 6.46
N LEU A 878 -38.21 17.33 6.96
CA LEU A 878 -39.18 16.60 6.12
C LEU A 878 -39.86 17.48 5.08
N THR A 879 -40.03 18.77 5.36
CA THR A 879 -40.57 19.74 4.39
C THR A 879 -39.57 20.02 3.28
N ASN A 880 -38.30 20.23 3.64
CA ASN A 880 -37.19 20.38 2.70
C ASN A 880 -37.00 19.10 1.87
N ALA A 881 -37.05 17.94 2.50
CA ALA A 881 -36.97 16.64 1.83
C ALA A 881 -38.16 16.41 0.88
N ALA A 882 -39.39 16.75 1.28
CA ALA A 882 -40.55 16.64 0.41
C ALA A 882 -40.47 17.60 -0.80
N THR A 883 -39.83 18.76 -0.62
CA THR A 883 -39.58 19.71 -1.71
C THR A 883 -38.50 19.19 -2.67
N ALA A 884 -37.43 18.60 -2.15
CA ALA A 884 -36.30 18.09 -2.93
C ALA A 884 -36.59 16.76 -3.63
N PHE A 885 -37.32 15.85 -2.97
CA PHE A 885 -37.53 14.47 -3.43
C PHE A 885 -38.98 14.15 -3.83
N GLY A 886 -39.91 15.07 -3.57
CA GLY A 886 -41.35 14.81 -3.67
C GLY A 886 -41.92 14.07 -2.45
N THR A 887 -43.24 13.97 -2.38
CA THR A 887 -43.95 13.15 -1.37
C THR A 887 -43.70 11.66 -1.64
N THR A 888 -43.21 10.93 -0.65
CA THR A 888 -42.96 9.49 -0.73
C THR A 888 -43.62 8.76 0.44
N PRO A 889 -43.95 7.45 0.29
CA PRO A 889 -44.54 6.67 1.38
C PRO A 889 -43.71 6.72 2.67
N LEU A 890 -42.38 6.70 2.56
CA LEU A 890 -41.48 6.77 3.73
C LEU A 890 -41.52 8.14 4.44
N LEU A 891 -41.56 9.25 3.69
CA LEU A 891 -41.69 10.57 4.30
C LEU A 891 -43.06 10.75 4.98
N ASP A 892 -44.12 10.19 4.38
CA ASP A 892 -45.46 10.23 4.96
C ASP A 892 -45.56 9.33 6.21
N GLU A 893 -44.93 8.17 6.19
CA GLU A 893 -44.81 7.26 7.35
C GLU A 893 -44.06 7.93 8.50
N VAL A 894 -42.92 8.60 8.23
CA VAL A 894 -42.18 9.34 9.26
C VAL A 894 -42.98 10.55 9.76
N ARG A 895 -43.68 11.29 8.88
CA ARG A 895 -44.58 12.38 9.33
C ARG A 895 -45.68 11.86 10.26
N HIS A 896 -46.26 10.71 9.94
CA HIS A 896 -47.25 10.06 10.80
C HIS A 896 -46.64 9.61 12.13
N PHE A 897 -45.45 9.01 12.10
CA PHE A 897 -44.69 8.63 13.29
C PHE A 897 -44.43 9.83 14.21
N ILE A 898 -43.91 10.94 13.66
CA ILE A 898 -43.63 12.18 14.40
C ILE A 898 -44.91 12.75 15.02
N GLY A 899 -46.02 12.76 14.27
CA GLY A 899 -47.32 13.21 14.77
C GLY A 899 -47.92 12.33 15.87
N ALA A 900 -47.53 11.06 15.96
CA ALA A 900 -48.00 10.10 16.95
C ALA A 900 -47.09 9.97 18.19
N SER A 901 -45.82 10.38 18.10
CA SER A 901 -44.85 10.31 19.19
C SER A 901 -45.03 11.40 20.25
N VAL A 902 -44.98 11.03 21.54
CA VAL A 902 -45.11 11.94 22.69
C VAL A 902 -43.76 12.12 23.40
N GLY A 903 -43.07 13.23 23.11
CA GLY A 903 -41.96 13.77 23.91
C GLY A 903 -40.58 13.09 23.76
N PRO A 904 -39.50 13.77 24.21
CA PRO A 904 -38.13 13.26 24.18
C PRO A 904 -37.99 12.00 25.04
N MET A 905 -37.16 11.05 24.58
CA MET A 905 -36.97 9.79 25.28
C MET A 905 -36.26 9.95 26.64
N PRO A 906 -36.67 9.19 27.68
CA PRO A 906 -35.83 8.98 28.84
C PRO A 906 -34.57 8.21 28.44
N LYS A 907 -33.39 8.70 28.87
CA LYS A 907 -32.10 8.02 28.66
C LYS A 907 -32.22 6.55 29.10
N PRO A 908 -31.82 5.56 28.28
CA PRO A 908 -31.83 4.17 28.70
C PRO A 908 -30.95 4.02 29.94
N ALA A 909 -31.48 3.36 30.96
CA ALA A 909 -30.72 2.99 32.14
C ALA A 909 -29.53 2.14 31.70
N THR A 910 -28.33 2.69 31.84
CA THR A 910 -27.04 2.00 31.72
C THR A 910 -26.94 0.95 32.82
N GLY A 911 -27.64 -0.18 32.62
CA GLY A 911 -27.82 -1.22 33.62
C GLY A 911 -27.94 -2.61 33.03
N VAL A 912 -27.39 -2.84 31.83
CA VAL A 912 -27.14 -4.19 31.32
C VAL A 912 -25.64 -4.38 31.28
N ALA A 913 -25.12 -5.06 32.29
CA ALA A 913 -23.77 -5.60 32.30
C ALA A 913 -23.60 -6.54 31.09
N LEU A 914 -22.82 -6.11 30.11
CA LEU A 914 -22.32 -6.94 29.01
C LEU A 914 -20.82 -6.68 28.88
N SER A 915 -20.10 -7.79 28.80
CA SER A 915 -18.66 -7.95 28.82
C SER A 915 -17.93 -7.36 27.60
N ASP A 916 -16.70 -6.93 27.87
CA ASP A 916 -15.48 -6.96 27.05
C ASP A 916 -15.32 -6.11 25.77
N GLY A 917 -16.36 -5.44 25.24
CA GLY A 917 -16.19 -4.56 24.06
C GLY A 917 -16.12 -3.05 24.34
N SER A 918 -16.84 -2.57 25.36
CA SER A 918 -17.15 -1.14 25.47
C SER A 918 -16.05 -0.30 26.14
N ALA A 919 -15.18 -0.92 26.94
CA ALA A 919 -14.19 -0.17 27.72
C ALA A 919 -13.00 0.29 26.86
N GLU A 920 -12.55 -0.53 25.90
CA GLU A 920 -11.47 -0.15 24.98
C GLU A 920 -11.91 0.95 24.01
N SER A 921 -13.13 0.88 23.46
CA SER A 921 -13.62 1.88 22.52
C SER A 921 -13.88 3.23 23.19
N GLU A 922 -14.42 3.23 24.42
CA GLU A 922 -14.61 4.45 25.22
C GLU A 922 -13.26 5.12 25.54
N TRP A 923 -12.20 4.36 25.83
CA TRP A 923 -10.88 4.93 26.11
C TRP A 923 -10.09 5.33 24.87
N SER A 924 -10.18 4.60 23.76
CA SER A 924 -9.55 5.02 22.50
C SER A 924 -10.22 6.27 21.91
N ALA A 925 -11.52 6.48 22.17
CA ALA A 925 -12.22 7.70 21.77
C ALA A 925 -11.86 8.95 22.60
N ALA A 926 -11.29 8.77 23.81
CA ALA A 926 -10.96 9.88 24.71
C ALA A 926 -9.69 10.65 24.30
N GLY A 927 -8.90 10.15 23.34
CA GLY A 927 -7.71 10.80 22.82
C GLY A 927 -6.51 10.75 23.79
N ALA A 928 -5.30 10.57 23.25
CA ALA A 928 -4.05 10.48 24.01
C ALA A 928 -3.57 11.83 24.59
N GLY A 929 -4.39 12.88 24.55
CA GLY A 929 -4.02 14.22 25.01
C GLY A 929 -5.22 14.95 25.58
N GLU A 930 -5.09 15.35 26.85
CA GLU A 930 -5.92 16.36 27.52
C GLU A 930 -7.31 15.93 28.07
N ALA A 931 -7.32 15.03 29.06
CA ALA A 931 -8.23 15.15 30.20
C ALA A 931 -7.67 14.42 31.45
N PRO A 932 -7.59 15.09 32.62
CA PRO A 932 -7.17 14.43 33.85
C PRO A 932 -8.27 13.47 34.33
N PHE A 933 -7.98 12.17 34.36
CA PHE A 933 -8.53 11.16 35.28
C PHE A 933 -9.86 11.56 35.97
N THR A 934 -10.97 11.62 35.23
CA THR A 934 -12.30 11.68 35.86
C THR A 934 -12.65 10.26 36.30
N TRP A 935 -12.64 10.03 37.61
CA TRP A 935 -12.98 8.76 38.28
C TRP A 935 -14.46 8.35 38.12
N ASP A 936 -15.06 8.51 36.94
CA ASP A 936 -16.44 8.09 36.66
C ASP A 936 -16.51 6.69 36.01
N ILE A 937 -15.37 6.01 35.88
CA ILE A 937 -15.30 4.62 35.42
C ILE A 937 -15.48 3.70 36.62
N SER A 938 -16.51 2.84 36.57
CA SER A 938 -16.73 1.83 37.62
C SER A 938 -15.47 0.95 37.79
N PRO A 939 -15.03 0.65 39.03
CA PRO A 939 -13.87 -0.22 39.30
C PRO A 939 -13.86 -1.54 38.50
N ASP A 940 -15.04 -2.09 38.21
CA ASP A 940 -15.22 -3.34 37.47
C ASP A 940 -14.77 -3.23 36.01
N LYS A 941 -15.01 -2.08 35.34
CA LYS A 941 -14.56 -1.83 33.96
C LYS A 941 -13.03 -1.71 33.88
N PHE A 942 -12.41 -1.04 34.86
CA PHE A 942 -10.95 -0.95 34.97
C PHE A 942 -10.31 -2.34 35.14
N HIS A 943 -10.88 -3.17 36.03
CA HIS A 943 -10.42 -4.55 36.22
C HIS A 943 -10.56 -5.39 34.95
N SER A 944 -11.72 -5.32 34.27
CA SER A 944 -11.97 -6.09 33.03
C SER A 944 -10.96 -5.75 31.94
N LEU A 945 -10.64 -4.46 31.79
CA LEU A 945 -9.70 -4.01 30.77
C LEU A 945 -8.25 -4.40 31.10
N MET A 946 -7.84 -4.27 32.37
CA MET A 946 -6.52 -4.74 32.80
C MET A 946 -6.36 -6.25 32.55
N VAL A 947 -7.38 -7.04 32.92
CA VAL A 947 -7.40 -8.50 32.70
C VAL A 947 -7.33 -8.82 31.21
N THR A 948 -8.08 -8.12 30.37
CA THR A 948 -8.10 -8.34 28.92
C THR A 948 -6.75 -8.02 28.27
N SER A 949 -6.15 -6.89 28.65
CA SER A 949 -4.84 -6.47 28.13
C SER A 949 -3.72 -7.44 28.50
N VAL A 950 -3.66 -7.87 29.78
CA VAL A 950 -2.63 -8.81 30.24
C VAL A 950 -2.85 -10.22 29.70
N SER A 951 -4.09 -10.70 29.66
CA SER A 951 -4.42 -12.01 29.08
C SER A 951 -4.15 -12.04 27.57
N GLY A 952 -4.43 -10.94 26.87
CA GLY A 952 -4.14 -10.80 25.44
C GLY A 952 -2.63 -10.74 25.14
N ALA A 953 -1.84 -10.03 25.94
CA ALA A 953 -0.37 -10.06 25.82
C ALA A 953 0.17 -11.47 26.08
N SER A 954 -0.38 -12.16 27.08
CA SER A 954 -0.02 -13.55 27.43
C SER A 954 -0.34 -14.52 26.28
N ALA A 955 -1.46 -14.33 25.60
CA ALA A 955 -1.81 -15.09 24.39
C ALA A 955 -0.83 -14.83 23.24
N GLY A 956 -0.38 -13.58 23.06
CA GLY A 956 0.67 -13.22 22.11
C GLY A 956 1.98 -13.95 22.40
N LEU A 957 2.42 -13.99 23.66
CA LEU A 957 3.60 -14.74 24.07
C LEU A 957 3.45 -16.24 23.77
N MET A 958 2.30 -16.84 24.12
CA MET A 958 2.01 -18.25 23.82
C MET A 958 2.03 -18.55 22.31
N SER A 959 1.60 -17.60 21.47
CA SER A 959 1.63 -17.74 20.00
C SER A 959 3.04 -17.65 19.42
N LEU A 960 3.87 -16.72 19.92
CA LEU A 960 5.26 -16.54 19.46
C LEU A 960 6.15 -17.77 19.76
N MET A 961 5.79 -18.58 20.75
CA MET A 961 6.49 -19.83 21.06
C MET A 961 6.30 -20.94 20.00
N LEU A 962 5.39 -20.82 19.02
CA LEU A 962 5.15 -21.86 18.01
C LEU A 962 6.27 -22.03 16.96
N PRO A 963 6.92 -20.96 16.43
CA PRO A 963 8.02 -21.15 15.48
C PRO A 963 9.37 -20.50 15.88
N ALA A 964 9.37 -19.35 16.58
CA ALA A 964 10.54 -18.47 16.61
C ALA A 964 11.43 -18.61 17.87
N LEU A 965 10.84 -18.83 19.04
CA LEU A 965 11.56 -18.79 20.33
C LEU A 965 11.92 -20.16 20.92
N SER A 966 11.45 -21.26 20.33
CA SER A 966 11.74 -22.62 20.80
C SER A 966 13.23 -22.99 20.77
N HIS A 967 14.04 -22.25 20.00
CA HIS A 967 15.49 -22.42 19.90
C HIS A 967 16.29 -21.47 20.82
N ALA A 968 15.64 -20.50 21.47
CA ALA A 968 16.31 -19.40 22.15
C ALA A 968 16.63 -19.63 23.64
N ASN A 969 16.19 -20.75 24.25
CA ASN A 969 16.45 -21.10 25.67
C ASN A 969 16.30 -19.90 26.64
N LEU A 970 15.22 -19.13 26.50
CA LEU A 970 14.97 -17.94 27.33
C LEU A 970 14.72 -18.32 28.79
N ASP A 971 15.35 -17.58 29.70
CA ASP A 971 15.07 -17.63 31.14
C ASP A 971 13.86 -16.73 31.50
N GLU A 972 13.51 -16.66 32.78
CA GLU A 972 12.35 -15.92 33.28
C GLU A 972 12.41 -14.42 32.92
N ASN A 973 13.60 -13.82 32.98
CA ASN A 973 13.84 -12.42 32.62
C ASN A 973 13.67 -12.19 31.11
N GLY A 974 14.13 -13.13 30.28
CA GLY A 974 13.90 -13.09 28.83
C GLY A 974 12.40 -13.13 28.50
N LEU A 975 11.63 -13.99 29.16
CA LEU A 975 10.18 -14.09 28.98
C LEU A 975 9.46 -12.82 29.45
N SER A 976 9.85 -12.27 30.60
CA SER A 976 9.29 -11.02 31.12
C SER A 976 9.61 -9.83 30.21
N THR A 977 10.77 -9.82 29.54
CA THR A 977 11.13 -8.81 28.53
C THR A 977 10.20 -8.89 27.32
N VAL A 978 9.93 -10.08 26.79
CA VAL A 978 8.98 -10.25 25.67
C VAL A 978 7.56 -9.85 26.10
N MET A 979 7.15 -10.20 27.32
CA MET A 979 5.87 -9.76 27.88
C MET A 979 5.77 -8.24 28.01
N ARG A 980 6.86 -7.56 28.38
CA ARG A 980 6.93 -6.09 28.43
C ARG A 980 6.62 -5.49 27.06
N GLU A 981 7.29 -5.94 25.99
CA GLU A 981 7.07 -5.41 24.64
C GLU A 981 5.63 -5.62 24.15
N LEU A 982 5.09 -6.82 24.38
CA LEU A 982 3.71 -7.14 24.02
C LEU A 982 2.69 -6.31 24.81
N LEU A 983 2.95 -6.04 26.09
CA LEU A 983 2.11 -5.18 26.91
C LEU A 983 2.23 -3.71 26.50
N SER A 984 3.44 -3.22 26.27
CA SER A 984 3.72 -1.84 25.85
C SER A 984 2.97 -1.50 24.56
N GLY A 985 3.06 -2.34 23.53
CA GLY A 985 2.33 -2.12 22.27
C GLY A 985 0.80 -2.11 22.44
N ARG A 986 0.27 -2.93 23.36
CA ARG A 986 -1.17 -2.98 23.65
C ARG A 986 -1.68 -1.82 24.49
N LEU A 987 -0.85 -1.30 25.39
CA LEU A 987 -1.23 -0.30 26.39
C LEU A 987 -0.90 1.14 25.97
N GLN A 988 -0.04 1.33 24.97
CA GLN A 988 0.35 2.66 24.45
C GLN A 988 -0.84 3.51 24.03
N LYS A 989 -1.88 2.90 23.44
CA LYS A 989 -3.12 3.59 23.05
C LYS A 989 -3.90 4.23 24.21
N PHE A 990 -3.58 3.87 25.45
CA PHE A 990 -4.17 4.42 26.67
C PHE A 990 -3.24 5.42 27.39
N GLY A 991 -2.08 5.75 26.81
CA GLY A 991 -1.05 6.57 27.47
C GLY A 991 -0.38 5.87 28.65
N TRP A 992 -0.51 4.54 28.74
CA TRP A 992 0.09 3.75 29.81
C TRP A 992 1.45 3.22 29.38
N SER A 993 2.36 3.14 30.33
CA SER A 993 3.72 2.66 30.10
C SER A 993 4.02 1.44 30.98
N VAL A 994 4.87 0.56 30.45
CA VAL A 994 5.46 -0.57 31.17
C VAL A 994 6.98 -0.35 31.20
N PRO A 995 7.51 0.43 32.16
CA PRO A 995 8.94 0.71 32.22
C PRO A 995 9.76 -0.56 32.54
N ASP A 996 11.05 -0.50 32.21
CA ASP A 996 12.04 -1.50 32.59
C ASP A 996 12.07 -1.75 34.10
N GLN A 997 12.51 -2.95 34.50
CA GLN A 997 12.52 -3.47 35.88
C GLN A 997 12.67 -2.34 36.91
N SER A 998 11.59 -2.11 37.66
CA SER A 998 11.53 -0.97 38.57
C SER A 998 11.69 -1.43 40.01
N LEU A 999 12.71 -0.90 40.69
CA LEU A 999 12.89 -1.09 42.12
C LEU A 999 11.71 -0.46 42.87
N GLY A 1000 11.02 -1.24 43.69
CA GLY A 1000 9.89 -0.77 44.49
C GLY A 1000 9.33 -1.82 45.45
N GLY A 1001 8.58 -1.37 46.45
CA GLY A 1001 8.14 -2.23 47.56
C GLY A 1001 9.25 -2.57 48.55
N GLN A 1002 8.98 -3.53 49.44
CA GLN A 1002 9.93 -4.02 50.43
C GLN A 1002 10.06 -5.54 50.38
N THR A 1003 11.30 -6.01 50.33
CA THR A 1003 11.62 -7.42 50.60
C THR A 1003 11.49 -7.71 52.11
N VAL A 1004 11.49 -8.99 52.49
CA VAL A 1004 11.49 -9.42 53.91
C VAL A 1004 12.67 -8.83 54.71
N ALA A 1005 13.77 -8.48 54.03
CA ALA A 1005 14.94 -7.84 54.63
C ALA A 1005 14.85 -6.29 54.70
N GLY A 1006 13.75 -5.68 54.22
CA GLY A 1006 13.54 -4.23 54.21
C GLY A 1006 14.22 -3.48 53.04
N ASN A 1007 14.90 -4.20 52.15
CA ASN A 1007 15.50 -3.62 50.93
C ASN A 1007 14.43 -3.42 49.83
N PRO A 1008 14.60 -2.45 48.90
CA PRO A 1008 13.75 -2.33 47.72
C PRO A 1008 13.67 -3.65 46.95
N GLY A 1009 12.45 -4.11 46.63
CA GLY A 1009 12.24 -5.30 45.82
C GLY A 1009 12.42 -5.03 44.33
N GLU A 1010 12.90 -6.03 43.60
CA GLU A 1010 12.85 -6.05 42.14
C GLU A 1010 11.48 -6.58 41.72
N ARG A 1011 10.75 -5.79 40.91
CA ARG A 1011 9.40 -6.11 40.44
C ARG A 1011 9.49 -6.46 38.96
N ASP A 1012 8.91 -7.60 38.56
CA ASP A 1012 9.07 -8.10 37.19
C ASP A 1012 8.50 -7.13 36.15
N LEU A 1013 7.23 -6.74 36.29
CA LEU A 1013 6.60 -5.72 35.44
C LEU A 1013 5.67 -4.83 36.25
N VAL A 1014 5.62 -3.54 35.90
CA VAL A 1014 4.72 -2.56 36.52
C VAL A 1014 4.02 -1.78 35.42
N ILE A 1015 2.69 -1.68 35.48
CA ILE A 1015 1.91 -0.85 34.55
C ILE A 1015 1.68 0.51 35.21
N LYS A 1016 2.05 1.59 34.51
CA LYS A 1016 1.99 2.96 35.02
C LYS A 1016 1.22 3.89 34.08
N HIS A 1017 0.69 4.97 34.65
CA HIS A 1017 0.25 6.15 33.91
C HIS A 1017 0.86 7.39 34.56
N GLY A 1018 1.82 8.02 33.87
CA GLY A 1018 2.70 9.02 34.46
C GLY A 1018 3.43 8.46 35.69
N ASN A 1019 3.22 9.07 36.86
CA ASN A 1019 3.85 8.66 38.13
C ASN A 1019 3.00 7.69 38.97
N PHE A 1020 1.83 7.27 38.50
CA PHE A 1020 0.92 6.39 39.25
C PHE A 1020 1.06 4.93 38.83
N GLU A 1021 1.17 4.03 39.82
CA GLU A 1021 1.20 2.58 39.60
C GLU A 1021 -0.21 2.01 39.54
N LEU A 1022 -0.57 1.48 38.38
CA LEU A 1022 -1.90 0.94 38.12
C LEU A 1022 -1.97 -0.53 38.52
N SER A 1023 -0.92 -1.32 38.24
CA SER A 1023 -0.82 -2.73 38.60
C SER A 1023 0.63 -3.20 38.62
N VAL A 1024 0.88 -4.26 39.40
CA VAL A 1024 2.16 -4.98 39.45
C VAL A 1024 1.91 -6.42 39.01
N ILE A 1025 2.83 -6.94 38.22
CA ILE A 1025 2.82 -8.31 37.70
C ILE A 1025 4.07 -9.01 38.22
N GLU A 1026 3.87 -10.20 38.79
CA GLU A 1026 4.94 -11.13 39.11
C GLU A 1026 4.82 -12.36 38.20
N ALA A 1027 5.93 -12.76 37.62
CA ALA A 1027 6.03 -13.90 36.74
C ALA A 1027 6.90 -14.99 37.40
N VAL A 1028 6.66 -16.25 37.05
CA VAL A 1028 7.46 -17.38 37.57
C VAL A 1028 7.42 -18.57 36.63
N ILE A 1029 8.58 -19.19 36.39
CA ILE A 1029 8.67 -20.45 35.64
C ILE A 1029 8.34 -21.63 36.56
N CYS A 1030 7.34 -22.43 36.18
CA CYS A 1030 7.02 -23.69 36.86
C CYS A 1030 7.59 -24.89 36.07
N ASN A 1031 8.81 -25.30 36.43
CA ASN A 1031 9.47 -26.47 35.85
C ASN A 1031 9.05 -27.77 36.57
N GLY A 1032 8.15 -28.54 35.95
CA GLY A 1032 7.66 -29.82 36.48
C GLY A 1032 6.32 -29.72 37.24
N ASN A 1033 5.94 -30.78 37.96
CA ASN A 1033 4.62 -30.84 38.61
C ASN A 1033 4.51 -29.79 39.74
N ALA A 1034 3.51 -28.90 39.64
CA ALA A 1034 3.23 -27.85 40.62
C ALA A 1034 2.98 -28.38 42.05
N LYS A 1035 2.59 -29.66 42.19
CA LYS A 1035 2.40 -30.35 43.48
C LYS A 1035 3.72 -30.67 44.21
N HIS A 1036 4.88 -30.56 43.55
CA HIS A 1036 6.18 -30.73 44.22
C HIS A 1036 6.43 -29.59 45.20
N ALA A 1037 6.91 -29.94 46.41
CA ALA A 1037 7.09 -29.00 47.52
C ALA A 1037 8.00 -27.82 47.21
N ILE A 1038 8.97 -27.97 46.29
CA ILE A 1038 9.88 -26.89 45.87
C ILE A 1038 9.12 -25.88 45.00
N ASN A 1039 8.47 -26.34 43.91
CA ASN A 1039 7.69 -25.48 43.02
C ASN A 1039 6.53 -24.79 43.77
N ARG A 1040 5.86 -25.51 44.67
CA ARG A 1040 4.80 -24.94 45.51
C ARG A 1040 5.32 -23.80 46.40
N ARG A 1041 6.54 -23.93 46.96
CA ARG A 1041 7.16 -22.88 47.79
C ARG A 1041 7.48 -21.62 46.97
N GLU A 1042 7.96 -21.78 45.74
CA GLU A 1042 8.25 -20.65 44.84
C GLU A 1042 6.97 -19.90 44.45
N LEU A 1043 5.90 -20.63 44.08
CA LEU A 1043 4.59 -20.02 43.77
C LEU A 1043 4.01 -19.24 44.98
N VAL A 1044 4.12 -19.80 46.20
CA VAL A 1044 3.72 -19.09 47.44
C VAL A 1044 4.58 -17.85 47.66
N SER A 1045 5.88 -17.91 47.36
CA SER A 1045 6.79 -16.78 47.52
C SER A 1045 6.42 -15.62 46.57
N HIS A 1046 6.17 -15.90 45.29
CA HIS A 1046 5.80 -14.87 44.30
C HIS A 1046 4.42 -14.27 44.56
N LEU A 1047 3.45 -15.06 45.04
CA LEU A 1047 2.16 -14.52 45.50
C LEU A 1047 2.32 -13.51 46.64
N ASN A 1048 3.12 -13.85 47.66
CA ASN A 1048 3.29 -12.97 48.81
C ASN A 1048 4.10 -11.70 48.48
N LYS A 1049 4.99 -11.73 47.47
CA LYS A 1049 5.70 -10.55 46.96
C LYS A 1049 4.76 -9.47 46.44
N LEU A 1050 3.70 -9.83 45.70
CA LEU A 1050 2.74 -8.88 45.11
C LEU A 1050 2.18 -7.89 46.12
N PHE A 1051 1.82 -8.37 47.31
CA PHE A 1051 1.26 -7.53 48.38
C PHE A 1051 2.30 -6.62 49.06
N GLY A 1052 3.60 -6.92 48.93
CA GLY A 1052 4.71 -6.10 49.40
C GLY A 1052 5.22 -5.07 48.39
N TYR A 1053 4.79 -5.16 47.12
CA TYR A 1053 5.37 -4.42 45.99
C TYR A 1053 4.58 -3.19 45.51
N GLY A 1054 3.35 -3.00 45.99
CA GLY A 1054 2.54 -1.81 45.68
C GLY A 1054 1.23 -1.72 46.46
N LEU A 1055 0.50 -0.62 46.28
CA LEU A 1055 -0.84 -0.39 46.86
C LEU A 1055 -1.96 -0.50 45.81
N CYS A 1056 -1.71 -1.21 44.71
CA CYS A 1056 -2.64 -1.37 43.60
C CYS A 1056 -3.92 -2.11 44.01
N ARG A 1057 -5.01 -1.90 43.26
CA ARG A 1057 -6.28 -2.62 43.48
C ARG A 1057 -6.34 -3.96 42.74
N ILE A 1058 -5.51 -4.12 41.72
CA ILE A 1058 -5.39 -5.32 40.90
C ILE A 1058 -3.91 -5.68 40.70
N PHE A 1059 -3.60 -6.96 40.83
CA PHE A 1059 -2.28 -7.56 40.66
C PHE A 1059 -2.38 -8.77 39.74
N PHE A 1060 -1.27 -9.14 39.11
CA PHE A 1060 -1.20 -10.33 38.25
C PHE A 1060 -0.09 -11.28 38.69
N HIS A 1061 -0.40 -12.57 38.67
CA HIS A 1061 0.55 -13.65 38.90
C HIS A 1061 0.59 -14.54 37.65
N LEU A 1062 1.67 -14.44 36.87
CA LEU A 1062 1.87 -15.19 35.64
C LEU A 1062 2.70 -16.44 35.92
N THR A 1063 2.22 -17.61 35.50
CA THR A 1063 2.95 -18.87 35.67
C THR A 1063 3.26 -19.48 34.32
N TYR A 1064 4.55 -19.48 33.95
CA TYR A 1064 5.03 -20.04 32.70
C TYR A 1064 5.17 -21.56 32.81
N CYS A 1065 4.35 -22.29 32.06
CA CYS A 1065 4.26 -23.75 32.11
C CYS A 1065 4.92 -24.39 30.88
N PHE A 1066 6.13 -24.95 31.05
CA PHE A 1066 6.83 -25.69 30.00
C PHE A 1066 6.55 -27.19 30.03
N ASP A 1067 6.53 -27.79 31.23
CA ASP A 1067 6.41 -29.23 31.43
C ASP A 1067 5.23 -29.65 32.31
N SER A 1068 4.44 -28.70 32.81
CA SER A 1068 3.30 -28.91 33.70
C SER A 1068 1.97 -28.96 32.94
N VAL A 1069 1.02 -29.74 33.47
CA VAL A 1069 -0.36 -29.75 32.98
C VAL A 1069 -1.04 -28.50 33.56
N VAL A 1070 -1.44 -27.56 32.70
CA VAL A 1070 -2.02 -26.26 33.08
C VAL A 1070 -3.17 -26.40 34.09
N VAL A 1071 -4.04 -27.40 33.90
CA VAL A 1071 -5.17 -27.68 34.80
C VAL A 1071 -4.68 -28.01 36.22
N ASP A 1072 -3.68 -28.90 36.35
CA ASP A 1072 -3.09 -29.24 37.66
C ASP A 1072 -2.42 -28.02 38.31
N THR A 1073 -1.75 -27.17 37.52
CA THR A 1073 -1.12 -25.94 38.00
C THR A 1073 -2.17 -24.96 38.53
N ILE A 1074 -3.29 -24.78 37.82
CA ILE A 1074 -4.39 -23.91 38.26
C ILE A 1074 -5.02 -24.43 39.55
N GLU A 1075 -5.25 -25.73 39.70
CA GLU A 1075 -5.78 -26.30 40.95
C GLU A 1075 -4.85 -26.01 42.15
N VAL A 1076 -3.53 -26.16 41.95
CA VAL A 1076 -2.54 -25.84 42.99
C VAL A 1076 -2.52 -24.34 43.29
N LEU A 1077 -2.60 -23.48 42.28
CA LEU A 1077 -2.66 -22.03 42.49
C LEU A 1077 -3.92 -21.59 43.23
N LYS A 1078 -5.08 -22.22 42.99
CA LYS A 1078 -6.32 -21.97 43.74
C LYS A 1078 -6.17 -22.35 45.22
N ASP A 1079 -5.52 -23.49 45.51
CA ASP A 1079 -5.20 -23.90 46.89
C ASP A 1079 -4.26 -22.89 47.57
N ILE A 1080 -3.20 -22.47 46.88
CA ILE A 1080 -2.25 -21.45 47.37
C ILE A 1080 -2.97 -20.11 47.64
N ALA A 1081 -3.79 -19.64 46.69
CA ALA A 1081 -4.55 -18.40 46.80
C ALA A 1081 -5.52 -18.40 47.99
N ALA A 1082 -6.12 -19.55 48.32
CA ALA A 1082 -7.06 -19.66 49.44
C ALA A 1082 -6.36 -19.82 50.80
N ASN A 1083 -5.24 -20.55 50.86
CA ASN A 1083 -4.71 -21.10 52.11
C ASN A 1083 -3.31 -20.61 52.52
N GLU A 1084 -2.52 -20.00 51.62
CA GLU A 1084 -1.08 -19.71 51.85
C GLU A 1084 -0.73 -18.22 51.76
N VAL A 1085 -1.75 -17.36 51.81
CA VAL A 1085 -1.57 -15.90 51.79
C VAL A 1085 -1.16 -15.40 53.17
N PHE A 1086 -0.27 -14.40 53.22
CA PHE A 1086 0.20 -13.80 54.48
C PHE A 1086 -0.94 -13.29 55.38
N ASP A 1087 -0.70 -13.29 56.70
CA ASP A 1087 -1.69 -13.01 57.76
C ASP A 1087 -2.46 -11.67 57.64
N GLY A 1088 -1.94 -10.70 56.88
CA GLY A 1088 -2.55 -9.39 56.68
C GLY A 1088 -3.62 -9.32 55.59
N ALA A 1089 -3.76 -10.36 54.76
CA ALA A 1089 -4.77 -10.44 53.71
C ALA A 1089 -5.77 -11.56 53.98
N LYS A 1090 -7.07 -11.21 54.01
CA LYS A 1090 -8.14 -12.20 54.18
C LYS A 1090 -8.73 -12.59 52.83
N PHE A 1091 -8.56 -13.85 52.45
CA PHE A 1091 -9.22 -14.44 51.28
C PHE A 1091 -10.74 -14.31 51.37
N LYS A 1092 -11.40 -14.00 50.25
CA LYS A 1092 -12.86 -13.80 50.17
C LYS A 1092 -13.51 -14.84 49.25
N ASP A 1093 -13.19 -14.80 47.96
CA ASP A 1093 -13.77 -15.60 46.90
C ASP A 1093 -12.81 -15.75 45.71
N ILE A 1094 -13.10 -16.73 44.85
CA ILE A 1094 -12.44 -16.98 43.57
C ILE A 1094 -13.50 -16.95 42.46
N ASP A 1095 -13.18 -16.22 41.40
CA ASP A 1095 -13.92 -16.21 40.15
C ASP A 1095 -13.11 -16.92 39.05
N ASP A 1096 -13.65 -18.02 38.53
CA ASP A 1096 -13.01 -18.79 37.46
C ASP A 1096 -13.11 -18.06 36.12
N MET A 1097 -11.99 -17.93 35.41
CA MET A 1097 -11.96 -17.38 34.06
C MET A 1097 -12.07 -18.54 33.06
N LEU A 1098 -13.26 -18.74 32.51
CA LEU A 1098 -13.50 -19.75 31.48
C LEU A 1098 -12.84 -19.32 30.15
N SER A 1099 -11.98 -20.17 29.58
CA SER A 1099 -11.40 -19.95 28.26
C SER A 1099 -12.38 -20.35 27.15
N PHE A 1100 -12.72 -19.39 26.29
CA PHE A 1100 -13.52 -19.62 25.08
C PHE A 1100 -12.71 -19.43 23.78
N ASP A 1101 -11.44 -19.06 23.90
CA ASP A 1101 -10.53 -18.72 22.82
C ASP A 1101 -9.07 -19.10 23.17
N SER A 1102 -8.09 -18.54 22.46
CA SER A 1102 -6.68 -18.85 22.63
C SER A 1102 -5.99 -18.13 23.81
N ARG A 1103 -6.72 -17.44 24.68
CA ARG A 1103 -6.17 -16.80 25.89
C ARG A 1103 -5.80 -17.85 26.95
N PRO A 1104 -4.82 -17.56 27.85
CA PRO A 1104 -4.42 -18.48 28.90
C PRO A 1104 -5.56 -18.75 29.89
N ASP A 1105 -5.60 -19.98 30.41
CA ASP A 1105 -6.50 -20.35 31.50
C ASP A 1105 -6.07 -19.65 32.81
N GLY A 1106 -7.06 -19.29 33.64
CA GLY A 1106 -6.79 -18.55 34.86
C GLY A 1106 -7.99 -18.40 35.80
N PHE A 1107 -7.79 -17.63 36.87
CA PHE A 1107 -8.83 -17.25 37.81
C PHE A 1107 -8.46 -15.95 38.53
N ALA A 1108 -9.46 -15.23 39.04
CA ALA A 1108 -9.27 -14.08 39.90
C ALA A 1108 -9.55 -14.47 41.35
N ALA A 1109 -8.66 -14.13 42.28
CA ALA A 1109 -8.87 -14.28 43.71
C ALA A 1109 -9.00 -12.90 44.36
N HIS A 1110 -10.00 -12.75 45.23
CA HIS A 1110 -10.24 -11.49 45.92
C HIS A 1110 -9.87 -11.57 47.40
N TYR A 1111 -9.22 -10.51 47.89
CA TYR A 1111 -8.73 -10.40 49.24
C TYR A 1111 -9.19 -9.10 49.87
N VAL A 1112 -9.31 -9.10 51.20
CA VAL A 1112 -9.48 -7.89 52.00
C VAL A 1112 -8.17 -7.61 52.74
N VAL A 1113 -7.50 -6.52 52.37
CA VAL A 1113 -6.24 -6.05 52.97
C VAL A 1113 -6.47 -4.63 53.47
N ASP A 1114 -6.24 -4.34 54.75
CA ASP A 1114 -6.45 -3.01 55.36
C ASP A 1114 -7.81 -2.35 55.00
N LYS A 1115 -8.90 -3.14 55.02
CA LYS A 1115 -10.28 -2.74 54.64
C LYS A 1115 -10.47 -2.38 53.15
N ARG A 1116 -9.51 -2.68 52.27
CA ARG A 1116 -9.62 -2.53 50.82
C ARG A 1116 -9.77 -3.89 50.15
N THR A 1117 -10.61 -3.96 49.12
CA THR A 1117 -10.69 -5.14 48.25
C THR A 1117 -9.55 -5.10 47.24
N VAL A 1118 -8.73 -6.14 47.22
CA VAL A 1118 -7.62 -6.34 46.29
C VAL A 1118 -7.91 -7.58 45.46
N THR A 1119 -7.70 -7.51 44.15
CA THR A 1119 -7.85 -8.65 43.25
C THR A 1119 -6.49 -9.11 42.75
N VAL A 1120 -6.19 -10.41 42.86
CA VAL A 1120 -5.01 -11.01 42.23
C VAL A 1120 -5.49 -11.96 41.14
N VAL A 1121 -5.06 -11.71 39.91
CA VAL A 1121 -5.43 -12.51 38.74
C VAL A 1121 -4.29 -13.48 38.44
N PHE A 1122 -4.59 -14.78 38.47
CA PHE A 1122 -3.64 -15.84 38.19
C PHE A 1122 -3.84 -16.34 36.76
N LEU A 1123 -2.78 -16.30 35.95
CA LEU A 1123 -2.79 -16.81 34.57
C LEU A 1123 -1.71 -17.88 34.41
N ALA A 1124 -2.09 -19.06 33.91
CA ALA A 1124 -1.17 -20.15 33.62
C ALA A 1124 -0.94 -20.27 32.11
N LEU A 1125 0.26 -19.93 31.65
CA LEU A 1125 0.60 -19.86 30.22
C LEU A 1125 1.19 -21.20 29.75
N ASN A 1126 0.51 -21.86 28.82
CA ASN A 1126 0.96 -23.12 28.23
C ASN A 1126 2.06 -22.90 27.16
N LEU A 1127 3.29 -22.64 27.59
CA LEU A 1127 4.42 -22.46 26.68
C LEU A 1127 4.94 -23.80 26.13
N GLY A 1128 4.71 -24.91 26.84
CA GLY A 1128 5.14 -26.25 26.44
C GLY A 1128 4.36 -26.88 25.28
N GLN A 1129 3.07 -26.52 25.16
CA GLN A 1129 2.17 -26.90 24.05
C GLN A 1129 2.07 -28.41 23.79
N ARG A 1130 2.17 -29.24 24.86
CA ARG A 1130 2.19 -30.70 24.75
C ARG A 1130 0.99 -31.27 24.00
N THR A 1131 -0.22 -30.77 24.27
CA THR A 1131 -1.45 -31.24 23.60
C THR A 1131 -1.41 -31.03 22.08
N GLN A 1132 -0.88 -29.89 21.60
CA GLN A 1132 -0.73 -29.64 20.16
C GLN A 1132 0.38 -30.51 19.56
N LYS A 1133 1.51 -30.69 20.26
CA LYS A 1133 2.60 -31.58 19.85
C LYS A 1133 2.14 -33.05 19.76
N ASP A 1134 1.39 -33.52 20.74
CA ASP A 1134 0.83 -34.88 20.76
C ASP A 1134 -0.20 -35.09 19.64
N ALA A 1135 -1.05 -34.09 19.37
CA ALA A 1135 -1.96 -34.11 18.23
C ALA A 1135 -1.22 -34.15 16.88
N MET A 1136 -0.10 -33.42 16.76
CA MET A 1136 0.76 -33.48 15.56
C MET A 1136 1.45 -34.84 15.41
N VAL A 1137 1.95 -35.43 16.51
CA VAL A 1137 2.53 -36.79 16.52
C VAL A 1137 1.48 -37.83 16.12
N GLU A 1138 0.25 -37.70 16.61
CA GLU A 1138 -0.85 -38.60 16.26
C GLU A 1138 -1.32 -38.41 14.81
N ALA A 1139 -1.36 -37.17 14.31
CA ALA A 1139 -1.60 -36.86 12.89
C ALA A 1139 -0.51 -37.44 11.99
N ALA A 1140 0.77 -37.34 12.39
CA ALA A 1140 1.90 -37.94 11.68
C ALA A 1140 1.84 -39.47 11.69
N ARG A 1141 1.44 -40.09 12.82
CA ARG A 1141 1.19 -41.55 12.90
C ARG A 1141 0.06 -41.99 11.97
N ARG A 1142 -1.02 -41.23 11.87
CA ARG A 1142 -2.13 -41.51 10.94
C ARG A 1142 -1.71 -41.34 9.48
N LYS A 1143 -0.90 -40.32 9.16
CA LYS A 1143 -0.35 -40.09 7.82
C LYS A 1143 0.59 -41.22 7.39
N ARG A 1144 1.40 -41.78 8.30
CA ARG A 1144 2.20 -43.00 8.07
C ARG A 1144 1.34 -44.25 7.85
N LYS A 1145 0.19 -44.37 8.52
CA LYS A 1145 -0.76 -45.48 8.31
C LYS A 1145 -1.49 -45.42 6.96
N THR A 1146 -1.78 -44.23 6.44
CA THR A 1146 -2.45 -44.05 5.14
C THR A 1146 -1.50 -44.11 3.93
N THR A 1147 -0.21 -43.84 4.13
CA THR A 1147 0.82 -43.95 3.07
C THR A 1147 1.55 -45.30 3.03
N GLY A 1148 1.37 -46.16 4.04
CA GLY A 1148 2.01 -47.49 4.13
C GLY A 1148 1.39 -48.60 3.27
N GLY A 1149 0.47 -48.29 2.36
CA GLY A 1149 -0.21 -49.25 1.49
C GLY A 1149 0.19 -49.13 0.02
N ASN A 1150 1.49 -49.20 -0.29
CA ASN A 1150 2.04 -49.64 -1.60
C ASN A 1150 3.55 -49.37 -1.70
N ALA A 1151 4.39 -50.35 -1.34
CA ALA A 1151 5.61 -50.74 -2.06
C ALA A 1151 6.27 -51.95 -1.35
N PRO A 1152 6.86 -52.90 -2.10
CA PRO A 1152 7.31 -54.19 -1.59
C PRO A 1152 8.72 -54.14 -0.94
N HIS A 1153 8.94 -55.11 -0.06
CA HIS A 1153 10.19 -55.58 0.54
C HIS A 1153 11.49 -55.20 -0.19
N LEU A 1154 12.43 -54.61 0.55
CA LEU A 1154 13.88 -54.93 0.61
C LEU A 1154 14.41 -54.22 1.89
N ALA A 1155 14.55 -54.97 2.99
CA ALA A 1155 15.82 -55.47 3.53
C ALA A 1155 16.54 -54.45 4.44
N GLU A 1156 16.57 -54.81 5.72
CA GLU A 1156 17.26 -54.17 6.84
C GLU A 1156 18.78 -54.10 6.61
N GLY A 1157 19.40 -53.01 7.06
CA GLY A 1157 20.84 -52.98 7.28
C GLY A 1157 21.46 -51.59 7.14
N GLU A 1158 22.19 -51.19 8.16
CA GLU A 1158 23.21 -50.14 8.19
C GLU A 1158 22.74 -48.71 8.54
N THR A 1159 23.02 -48.37 9.81
CA THR A 1159 23.22 -47.02 10.36
C THR A 1159 24.21 -46.20 9.54
N PRO A 1160 24.09 -44.86 9.59
CA PRO A 1160 25.30 -44.05 9.73
C PRO A 1160 25.22 -43.01 10.84
N ASP A 1161 26.26 -43.02 11.66
CA ASP A 1161 26.84 -41.82 12.26
C ASP A 1161 27.19 -40.77 11.17
N ASN A 1162 27.18 -39.50 11.61
CA ASN A 1162 27.80 -38.30 11.02
C ASN A 1162 27.05 -37.44 10.00
N ILE A 1163 26.89 -36.17 10.46
CA ILE A 1163 26.68 -34.86 9.79
C ILE A 1163 25.24 -34.52 9.39
#